data_AF-A0A927SYV8-F1
#
_entry.id   AF-A0A927SYV8-F1
#
_cell.length_a   1.000
_cell.length_b   1.000
_cell.length_c   1.000
_cell.angle_alpha   90.00
_cell.angle_beta   90.00
_cell.angle_gamma   90.00
#
_symmetry.space_group_name_H-M   'P 1'
#
loop_
_entity.id
_entity.type
_entity.pdbx_description
1 polymer ?
#
loop_
_entity_poly.entity_id
_entity_poly.type
_entity_poly.pdbx_seq_one_letter_code
_entity_poly.pdbx_strand_id
1 'polypeptide(L)'
;MKKVFYSLLLLVCVALMLCACSTASSPSATPDQSPSATVVPSITPSATPEAEAATLDKYCIIYPEVNIFTGSRFQQLALDLNVTIKSKTGTTVEPYEDILDESQGYIEEKYEILIGKTNRDESSTVIDNTSLRYLDYVIKYIDGKIVIHADSDEGYRLAFEAFAQMCVDNVKLEDLDEFHFHSNSPEGFTVDGTSIENFKLVSTLSDEENKKLIQEILDATGYTITLGDVNTPTANEIIIGNIARDEVALAKQNLRDLDYSVTVSNGKIVILSGEKKPLESAVEYFVSDYLKNVTTKKEYTSADSNVVRHNYPVSSFTFLGYDISEFAIYTSNVNDRAAIVIRDYINDLTGIKLNIETMSVPEKAFILSSTRTQQFNELSAMMSEDEYLIKTIGTKIYLGTLSDYYQEGPAVHKFFADYVGIDLVTGEGSSDTVNIGEIDICETINDYLMKVADEDFLAEIDAKAESLKDSIVNSQTNIEYTGTAYFVSNDGNDENDGLTPETAWASIERVSNATELKFGDAVFFNRGDIFRGILTCVDGVTYSAYGNGEKPRLWGSKFNGAEYGTWEEVAPCIWRYSEKFEQDVGALIINGGEKVGVKIAPIYGDGVVTNDWTNEPMSINNMDQFDLYFFHDSYKGYSNLIGSEYQYLYLCCKEGNPADIFDSIEFNEKYHVINAVDNTTFDNLWIQYCGGHGIDAGKKNCTIQYCEISYVGGSYQGDHGVRFGNGVQLWGDCEDFIIRNCYVHDCFDTGITHQGGYIYKNVHYYSNLLEYTNANIEYFLYADASDPHSYSKNFQIYDNIMRYAGYGWGRLRAGWEDIDTYTTPCFHITGLGSNRTVGDECAIYNNIFQYSARWLTRTLASKKEWLIPYYDNIFIEYEGGKVGSAANTTGDKHGVWSEFDYSGIDSWEYRKNEFYVVYKD
;
A
#
# COMPACT_ATOMS: atom_id res chain seq x y z
N MET A 1 -1.67 -47.73 6.62
CA MET A 1 -2.79 -47.39 5.71
C MET A 1 -2.76 -45.93 5.19
N LYS A 2 -1.59 -45.28 5.08
CA LYS A 2 -1.44 -43.94 4.46
C LYS A 2 -0.62 -43.94 3.15
N LYS A 3 -0.14 -45.10 2.68
CA LYS A 3 0.61 -45.25 1.41
C LYS A 3 -0.20 -45.81 0.24
N VAL A 4 -1.50 -46.08 0.43
CA VAL A 4 -2.38 -46.63 -0.63
C VAL A 4 -3.29 -45.56 -1.26
N PHE A 5 -3.43 -44.39 -0.64
CA PHE A 5 -4.24 -43.29 -1.19
C PHE A 5 -3.50 -42.44 -2.24
N TYR A 6 -2.19 -42.26 -2.11
CA TYR A 6 -1.39 -41.49 -3.08
C TYR A 6 -1.16 -42.21 -4.42
N SER A 7 -1.28 -43.55 -4.45
CA SER A 7 -1.15 -44.32 -5.69
C SER A 7 -2.43 -44.37 -6.52
N LEU A 8 -3.59 -44.00 -5.97
CA LEU A 8 -4.86 -43.97 -6.71
C LEU A 8 -5.11 -42.62 -7.40
N LEU A 9 -4.59 -41.52 -6.84
CA LEU A 9 -4.73 -40.18 -7.44
C LEU A 9 -3.79 -39.96 -8.63
N LEU A 10 -2.63 -40.64 -8.65
CA LEU A 10 -1.67 -40.57 -9.77
C LEU A 10 -2.11 -41.39 -11.00
N LEU A 11 -3.06 -42.31 -10.84
CA LEU A 11 -3.52 -43.23 -11.89
C LEU A 11 -4.73 -42.71 -12.68
N VAL A 12 -5.41 -41.65 -12.19
CA VAL A 12 -6.49 -40.98 -12.93
C VAL A 12 -5.94 -39.89 -13.87
N CYS A 13 -4.78 -39.31 -13.56
CA CYS A 13 -4.16 -38.28 -14.40
C CYS A 13 -3.30 -38.83 -15.56
N VAL A 14 -2.93 -40.12 -15.54
CA VAL A 14 -2.08 -40.75 -16.59
C VAL A 14 -2.91 -41.49 -17.66
N ALA A 15 -4.22 -41.65 -17.48
CA ALA A 15 -5.11 -42.28 -18.47
C ALA A 15 -5.64 -41.32 -19.57
N LEU A 16 -5.29 -40.03 -19.52
CA LEU A 16 -5.71 -39.04 -20.53
C LEU A 16 -4.61 -38.59 -21.49
N MET A 17 -3.40 -39.17 -21.41
CA MET A 17 -2.35 -38.95 -22.39
C MET A 17 -1.86 -40.28 -22.98
N LEU A 18 -2.12 -40.41 -24.29
CA LEU A 18 -1.42 -41.23 -25.30
C LEU A 18 -1.94 -42.67 -25.56
N CYS A 19 -2.82 -42.78 -26.56
CA CYS A 19 -2.89 -43.80 -27.62
C CYS A 19 -4.05 -43.38 -28.56
N ALA A 20 -4.02 -43.38 -29.89
CA ALA A 20 -3.07 -43.88 -30.87
C ALA A 20 -3.35 -43.25 -32.26
N CYS A 21 -2.37 -43.41 -33.15
CA CYS A 21 -2.28 -42.92 -34.53
C CYS A 21 -3.36 -43.44 -35.51
N SER A 22 -3.66 -42.56 -36.49
CA SER A 22 -3.86 -42.77 -37.93
C SER A 22 -4.74 -43.93 -38.47
N THR A 23 -5.73 -43.58 -39.30
CA THR A 23 -5.82 -43.98 -40.74
C THR A 23 -6.77 -43.06 -41.53
N ALA A 24 -6.42 -42.82 -42.80
CA ALA A 24 -6.94 -41.83 -43.74
C ALA A 24 -8.28 -42.17 -44.44
N SER A 25 -9.06 -41.15 -44.84
CA SER A 25 -9.27 -40.69 -46.25
C SER A 25 -10.55 -39.85 -46.42
N SER A 26 -10.42 -38.64 -46.98
CA SER A 26 -11.40 -37.55 -47.22
C SER A 26 -12.45 -37.85 -48.34
N PRO A 27 -13.53 -37.04 -48.60
CA PRO A 27 -13.46 -35.60 -48.97
C PRO A 27 -14.63 -34.63 -48.59
N SER A 28 -14.29 -33.32 -48.62
CA SER A 28 -15.09 -32.10 -48.91
C SER A 28 -16.23 -31.67 -47.94
N ALA A 29 -16.42 -30.41 -47.55
CA ALA A 29 -15.84 -29.11 -47.89
C ALA A 29 -15.95 -28.16 -46.67
N THR A 30 -15.06 -27.17 -46.65
CA THR A 30 -14.68 -26.21 -45.59
C THR A 30 -15.73 -25.17 -45.18
N PRO A 31 -15.67 -24.72 -43.91
CA PRO A 31 -15.78 -23.31 -43.58
C PRO A 31 -14.53 -22.75 -42.87
N ASP A 32 -14.15 -21.57 -43.34
CA ASP A 32 -13.60 -20.38 -42.68
C ASP A 32 -12.63 -20.47 -41.51
N GLN A 33 -11.49 -19.79 -41.70
CA GLN A 33 -10.42 -19.60 -40.73
C GLN A 33 -10.54 -18.26 -40.02
N SER A 34 -10.27 -18.35 -38.72
CA SER A 34 -9.79 -17.32 -37.80
C SER A 34 -8.58 -16.51 -38.32
N PRO A 35 -8.37 -15.29 -37.80
CA PRO A 35 -7.59 -14.24 -38.45
C PRO A 35 -6.08 -14.49 -38.35
N SER A 36 -5.42 -14.43 -39.51
CA SER A 36 -3.96 -14.41 -39.64
C SER A 36 -3.43 -13.03 -39.30
N ALA A 37 -2.37 -13.01 -38.50
CA ALA A 37 -1.44 -11.89 -38.40
C ALA A 37 -1.00 -11.43 -39.79
N THR A 38 -1.06 -10.12 -40.04
CA THR A 38 -0.57 -9.52 -41.28
C THR A 38 0.95 -9.43 -41.24
N VAL A 39 1.56 -10.10 -42.21
CA VAL A 39 2.99 -10.16 -42.47
C VAL A 39 3.51 -8.82 -42.97
N VAL A 40 4.61 -8.32 -42.38
CA VAL A 40 5.46 -7.27 -42.96
C VAL A 40 6.21 -7.86 -44.17
N PRO A 41 6.10 -7.35 -45.40
CA PRO A 41 6.87 -7.89 -46.52
C PRO A 41 8.32 -7.38 -46.48
N SER A 42 9.28 -8.31 -46.50
CA SER A 42 10.68 -8.04 -46.78
C SER A 42 10.91 -7.73 -48.26
N ILE A 43 11.48 -6.57 -48.60
CA ILE A 43 11.88 -6.21 -49.97
C ILE A 43 13.39 -6.49 -50.13
N THR A 44 13.76 -7.30 -51.12
CA THR A 44 15.15 -7.50 -51.57
C THR A 44 15.38 -6.68 -52.86
N PRO A 45 16.54 -6.02 -53.05
CA PRO A 45 16.68 -4.96 -54.05
C PRO A 45 16.85 -5.48 -55.47
N SER A 46 16.10 -4.89 -56.41
CA SER A 46 16.35 -4.98 -57.85
C SER A 46 16.86 -3.64 -58.36
N ALA A 47 17.98 -3.65 -59.07
CA ALA A 47 18.68 -2.46 -59.53
C ALA A 47 18.03 -1.79 -60.76
N THR A 48 18.10 -0.44 -60.73
CA THR A 48 17.98 0.59 -61.79
C THR A 48 16.62 0.97 -62.40
N PRO A 49 16.40 2.25 -62.79
CA PRO A 49 17.12 3.51 -62.50
C PRO A 49 16.35 4.47 -61.58
N GLU A 50 17.06 5.43 -61.00
CA GLU A 50 16.62 6.49 -60.07
C GLU A 50 15.20 7.05 -60.35
N ALA A 51 14.30 6.88 -59.39
CA ALA A 51 13.11 7.71 -59.22
C ALA A 51 13.27 8.41 -57.86
N GLU A 52 13.25 9.75 -57.87
CA GLU A 52 13.38 10.60 -56.67
C GLU A 52 12.36 10.19 -55.60
N ALA A 53 12.83 9.88 -54.39
CA ALA A 53 11.94 9.83 -53.22
C ALA A 53 11.35 11.23 -52.99
N ALA A 54 10.05 11.33 -52.74
CA ALA A 54 9.41 12.59 -52.36
C ALA A 54 9.97 13.04 -51.00
N THR A 55 10.84 14.04 -51.01
CA THR A 55 11.41 14.63 -49.80
C THR A 55 10.41 15.65 -49.23
N LEU A 56 10.18 15.60 -47.91
CA LEU A 56 9.20 16.43 -47.19
C LEU A 56 9.53 17.94 -47.27
N ASP A 57 10.75 18.28 -47.66
CA ASP A 57 11.25 19.63 -47.96
C ASP A 57 10.52 20.32 -49.13
N LYS A 58 9.77 19.57 -49.94
CA LYS A 58 8.95 20.10 -51.04
C LYS A 58 7.58 20.60 -50.57
N TYR A 59 7.15 20.26 -49.35
CA TYR A 59 5.83 20.59 -48.83
C TYR A 59 5.83 21.88 -48.00
N CYS A 60 4.66 22.52 -47.91
CA CYS A 60 4.34 23.53 -46.91
C CYS A 60 3.00 23.19 -46.23
N ILE A 61 2.76 23.71 -45.02
CA ILE A 61 1.48 23.51 -44.32
C ILE A 61 0.55 24.68 -44.65
N ILE A 62 -0.67 24.41 -45.10
CA ILE A 62 -1.69 25.42 -45.37
C ILE A 62 -2.83 25.28 -44.37
N TYR A 63 -3.19 26.39 -43.73
CA TYR A 63 -4.27 26.45 -42.74
C TYR A 63 -5.25 27.59 -43.04
N PRO A 64 -6.55 27.47 -42.66
CA PRO A 64 -7.58 28.46 -42.95
C PRO A 64 -7.21 29.88 -42.49
N GLU A 65 -7.65 30.88 -43.25
CA GLU A 65 -7.49 32.31 -42.90
C GLU A 65 -7.93 32.59 -41.45
N VAL A 66 -7.09 33.31 -40.72
CA VAL A 66 -7.35 33.77 -39.35
C VAL A 66 -8.31 34.95 -39.43
N ASN A 67 -9.57 34.69 -39.10
CA ASN A 67 -10.60 35.72 -39.04
C ASN A 67 -11.41 35.60 -37.74
N ILE A 68 -12.43 36.44 -37.60
CA ILE A 68 -13.24 36.49 -36.38
C ILE A 68 -14.00 35.18 -36.07
N PHE A 69 -14.19 34.31 -37.07
CA PHE A 69 -14.91 33.04 -36.92
C PHE A 69 -13.97 31.85 -36.68
N THR A 70 -12.81 31.84 -37.33
CA THR A 70 -11.80 30.76 -37.21
C THR A 70 -10.82 30.97 -36.05
N GLY A 71 -10.54 32.23 -35.68
CA GLY A 71 -9.53 32.58 -34.68
C GLY A 71 -8.13 32.06 -35.03
N SER A 72 -7.22 32.05 -34.06
CA SER A 72 -5.85 31.52 -34.25
C SER A 72 -5.73 30.00 -34.05
N ARG A 73 -6.85 29.28 -33.95
CA ARG A 73 -6.88 27.83 -33.67
C ARG A 73 -6.05 27.04 -34.67
N PHE A 74 -6.36 27.19 -35.96
CA PHE A 74 -5.67 26.44 -37.02
C PHE A 74 -4.25 26.94 -37.27
N GLN A 75 -3.96 28.20 -36.97
CA GLN A 75 -2.59 28.70 -36.96
C GLN A 75 -1.74 27.98 -35.89
N GLN A 76 -2.29 27.76 -34.69
CA GLN A 76 -1.60 27.02 -33.64
C GLN A 76 -1.42 25.55 -34.03
N LEU A 77 -2.46 24.89 -34.56
CA LEU A 77 -2.37 23.52 -35.05
C LEU A 77 -1.32 23.36 -36.17
N ALA A 78 -1.16 24.35 -37.05
CA ALA A 78 -0.12 24.35 -38.08
C ALA A 78 1.29 24.40 -37.50
N LEU A 79 1.49 25.21 -36.46
CA LEU A 79 2.75 25.27 -35.71
C LEU A 79 3.03 23.96 -35.00
N ASP A 80 2.02 23.36 -34.37
CA ASP A 80 2.15 22.10 -33.63
C ASP A 80 2.51 20.94 -34.58
N LEU A 81 1.90 20.90 -35.77
CA LEU A 81 2.26 19.93 -36.82
C LEU A 81 3.72 20.12 -37.28
N ASN A 82 4.16 21.35 -37.55
CA ASN A 82 5.55 21.64 -37.92
C ASN A 82 6.53 21.20 -36.82
N VAL A 83 6.23 21.50 -35.55
CA VAL A 83 7.04 21.06 -34.41
C VAL A 83 7.09 19.52 -34.33
N THR A 84 5.96 18.85 -34.49
CA THR A 84 5.85 17.39 -34.44
C THR A 84 6.68 16.75 -35.54
N ILE A 85 6.52 17.20 -36.79
CA ILE A 85 7.31 16.73 -37.95
C ILE A 85 8.81 16.95 -37.71
N LYS A 86 9.20 18.16 -37.28
CA LYS A 86 10.60 18.52 -37.05
C LYS A 86 11.23 17.67 -35.94
N SER A 87 10.48 17.40 -34.87
CA SER A 87 10.96 16.58 -33.76
C SER A 87 11.27 15.13 -34.16
N LYS A 88 10.49 14.56 -35.09
CA LYS A 88 10.63 13.16 -35.52
C LYS A 88 11.51 12.96 -36.74
N THR A 89 11.45 13.87 -37.71
CA THR A 89 12.12 13.72 -39.01
C THR A 89 13.32 14.64 -39.19
N GLY A 90 13.49 15.64 -38.31
CA GLY A 90 14.48 16.71 -38.47
C GLY A 90 14.15 17.73 -39.57
N THR A 91 13.04 17.57 -40.29
CA THR A 91 12.64 18.45 -41.39
C THR A 91 11.68 19.54 -40.92
N THR A 92 11.90 20.78 -41.34
CA THR A 92 10.96 21.89 -41.10
C THR A 92 10.02 22.00 -42.29
N VAL A 93 8.72 22.11 -42.03
CA VAL A 93 7.68 22.34 -43.05
C VAL A 93 6.95 23.61 -42.66
N GLU A 94 7.21 24.70 -43.38
CA GLU A 94 6.75 26.02 -42.98
C GLU A 94 5.22 26.17 -43.13
N PRO A 95 4.52 26.73 -42.13
CA PRO A 95 3.09 26.98 -42.21
C PRO A 95 2.77 28.33 -42.85
N TYR A 96 1.74 28.35 -43.71
CA TYR A 96 1.22 29.53 -44.38
C TYR A 96 -0.29 29.61 -44.25
N GLU A 97 -0.76 30.85 -44.07
CA GLU A 97 -2.17 31.17 -44.03
C GLU A 97 -2.78 31.11 -45.43
N ASP A 98 -3.97 30.53 -45.53
CA ASP A 98 -4.71 30.40 -46.77
C ASP A 98 -5.48 31.69 -47.11
N ILE A 99 -4.77 32.63 -47.71
CA ILE A 99 -5.30 33.95 -48.08
C ILE A 99 -5.86 33.92 -49.51
N LEU A 100 -7.14 34.30 -49.65
CA LEU A 100 -7.83 34.45 -50.95
C LEU A 100 -7.83 35.92 -51.39
N ASP A 101 -7.14 36.25 -52.49
CA ASP A 101 -7.23 37.58 -53.13
C ASP A 101 -8.38 37.60 -54.13
N GLU A 102 -9.35 38.52 -53.96
CA GLU A 102 -10.54 38.63 -54.81
C GLU A 102 -10.25 38.90 -56.31
N SER A 103 -9.03 39.36 -56.64
CA SER A 103 -8.61 39.73 -58.00
C SER A 103 -7.58 38.77 -58.62
N GLN A 104 -6.83 38.03 -57.80
CA GLN A 104 -5.74 37.15 -58.23
C GLN A 104 -5.96 35.67 -57.88
N GLY A 105 -6.94 35.33 -57.02
CA GLY A 105 -7.11 33.99 -56.47
C GLY A 105 -6.18 33.73 -55.28
N TYR A 106 -5.94 32.46 -54.95
CA TYR A 106 -4.94 32.05 -53.96
C TYR A 106 -3.65 31.54 -54.64
N ILE A 107 -2.53 31.59 -53.92
CA ILE A 107 -1.28 30.98 -54.37
C ILE A 107 -1.35 29.50 -54.03
N GLU A 108 -1.21 28.66 -55.04
CA GLU A 108 -1.25 27.21 -54.91
C GLU A 108 0.09 26.59 -55.28
N GLU A 109 0.67 25.85 -54.34
CA GLU A 109 1.87 25.05 -54.58
C GLU A 109 1.49 23.60 -54.91
N LYS A 110 2.34 22.93 -55.69
CA LYS A 110 2.06 21.54 -56.08
C LYS A 110 2.02 20.59 -54.88
N TYR A 111 2.78 20.87 -53.82
CA TYR A 111 2.90 20.01 -52.65
C TYR A 111 2.53 20.78 -51.37
N GLU A 112 1.37 20.46 -50.79
CA GLU A 112 0.83 21.15 -49.60
C GLU A 112 0.26 20.16 -48.60
N ILE A 113 0.37 20.47 -47.31
CA ILE A 113 -0.31 19.76 -46.22
C ILE A 113 -1.45 20.65 -45.72
N LEU A 114 -2.68 20.26 -46.00
CA LEU A 114 -3.88 21.03 -45.71
C LEU A 114 -4.44 20.59 -44.35
N ILE A 115 -4.55 21.51 -43.40
CA ILE A 115 -5.18 21.25 -42.11
C ILE A 115 -6.46 22.07 -41.95
N GLY A 116 -7.58 21.40 -41.72
CA GLY A 116 -8.89 22.07 -41.69
C GLY A 116 -9.37 22.54 -43.06
N LYS A 117 -10.46 23.31 -43.11
CA LYS A 117 -11.14 23.66 -44.37
C LYS A 117 -10.49 24.87 -45.05
N THR A 118 -9.71 24.59 -46.08
CA THR A 118 -9.01 25.59 -46.91
C THR A 118 -9.78 25.87 -48.21
N ASN A 119 -9.31 26.81 -49.01
CA ASN A 119 -9.78 27.17 -50.34
C ASN A 119 -9.43 26.12 -51.42
N ARG A 120 -8.77 25.02 -51.02
CA ARG A 120 -8.46 23.87 -51.88
C ARG A 120 -9.64 22.90 -51.86
N ASP A 121 -10.07 22.48 -53.06
CA ASP A 121 -11.18 21.54 -53.23
C ASP A 121 -10.90 20.21 -52.52
N GLU A 122 -9.64 19.81 -52.40
CA GLU A 122 -9.17 18.60 -51.71
C GLU A 122 -9.56 18.59 -50.24
N SER A 123 -9.32 19.70 -49.52
CA SER A 123 -9.67 19.80 -48.09
C SER A 123 -11.19 19.75 -47.89
N SER A 124 -11.94 20.45 -48.75
CA SER A 124 -13.41 20.44 -48.71
C SER A 124 -13.98 19.06 -49.08
N THR A 125 -13.37 18.37 -50.04
CA THR A 125 -13.77 17.02 -50.47
C THR A 125 -13.60 16.01 -49.34
N VAL A 126 -12.56 16.12 -48.53
CA VAL A 126 -12.39 15.26 -47.37
C VAL A 126 -13.38 15.65 -46.28
N ILE A 127 -13.33 16.90 -45.82
CA ILE A 127 -14.09 17.39 -44.67
C ILE A 127 -15.60 17.23 -44.85
N ASP A 128 -16.15 17.63 -46.02
CA ASP A 128 -17.59 17.60 -46.26
C ASP A 128 -18.14 16.18 -46.45
N ASN A 129 -17.27 15.19 -46.69
CA ASN A 129 -17.64 13.78 -46.86
C ASN A 129 -17.27 12.91 -45.65
N THR A 130 -16.74 13.50 -44.57
CA THR A 130 -16.34 12.79 -43.35
C THR A 130 -17.06 13.35 -42.14
N SER A 131 -17.57 12.46 -41.28
CA SER A 131 -18.08 12.82 -39.94
C SER A 131 -17.21 12.10 -38.92
N LEU A 132 -16.57 12.83 -38.02
CA LEU A 132 -15.55 12.30 -37.12
C LEU A 132 -15.99 12.45 -35.66
N ARG A 133 -15.70 11.42 -34.85
CA ARG A 133 -15.88 11.47 -33.39
C ARG A 133 -14.70 12.19 -32.74
N TYR A 134 -14.77 12.44 -31.43
CA TYR A 134 -13.80 13.28 -30.72
C TYR A 134 -12.34 12.86 -30.94
N LEU A 135 -12.04 11.56 -31.05
CA LEU A 135 -10.68 11.04 -31.29
C LEU A 135 -10.44 10.56 -32.74
N ASP A 136 -11.44 10.62 -33.62
CA ASP A 136 -11.31 10.15 -34.99
C ASP A 136 -10.62 11.21 -35.86
N TYR A 137 -9.85 10.76 -36.85
CA TYR A 137 -9.18 11.63 -37.81
C TYR A 137 -8.98 10.96 -39.16
N VAL A 138 -8.70 11.76 -40.18
CA VAL A 138 -8.40 11.33 -41.54
C VAL A 138 -7.12 11.98 -42.05
N ILE A 139 -6.28 11.21 -42.74
CA ILE A 139 -5.11 11.67 -43.50
C ILE A 139 -5.27 11.15 -44.92
N LYS A 140 -5.27 12.02 -45.93
CA LYS A 140 -5.53 11.63 -47.31
C LYS A 140 -4.61 12.33 -48.31
N TYR A 141 -4.04 11.59 -49.26
CA TYR A 141 -3.34 12.19 -50.39
C TYR A 141 -4.29 12.41 -51.58
N ILE A 142 -4.29 13.62 -52.14
CA ILE A 142 -5.04 13.97 -53.35
C ILE A 142 -4.17 14.88 -54.22
N ASP A 143 -3.73 14.39 -55.37
CA ASP A 143 -3.00 15.15 -56.42
C ASP A 143 -1.89 16.10 -55.91
N GLY A 144 -1.00 15.60 -55.04
CA GLY A 144 0.09 16.38 -54.46
C GLY A 144 -0.24 17.04 -53.12
N LYS A 145 -1.49 16.99 -52.67
CA LYS A 145 -1.95 17.52 -51.38
C LYS A 145 -2.10 16.42 -50.36
N ILE A 146 -1.77 16.71 -49.11
CA ILE A 146 -2.04 15.84 -47.96
C ILE A 146 -3.06 16.55 -47.07
N VAL A 147 -4.28 16.03 -46.99
CA VAL A 147 -5.33 16.58 -46.13
C VAL A 147 -5.30 15.87 -44.79
N ILE A 148 -5.18 16.62 -43.69
CA ILE A 148 -5.30 16.10 -42.32
C ILE A 148 -6.52 16.78 -41.67
N HIS A 149 -7.49 15.99 -41.22
CA HIS A 149 -8.70 16.51 -40.58
C HIS A 149 -9.14 15.68 -39.37
N ALA A 150 -9.56 16.39 -38.32
CA ALA A 150 -10.21 15.87 -37.13
C ALA A 150 -11.28 16.86 -36.64
N ASP A 151 -12.26 16.40 -35.87
CA ASP A 151 -13.31 17.26 -35.30
C ASP A 151 -12.94 17.83 -33.90
N SER A 152 -11.80 17.42 -33.32
CA SER A 152 -11.26 17.96 -32.06
C SER A 152 -9.75 18.24 -32.14
N ASP A 153 -9.25 19.11 -31.25
CA ASP A 153 -7.81 19.41 -31.17
C ASP A 153 -6.98 18.18 -30.76
N GLU A 154 -7.54 17.30 -29.93
CA GLU A 154 -6.89 16.05 -29.53
C GLU A 154 -6.85 15.04 -30.69
N GLY A 155 -7.90 14.98 -31.50
CA GLY A 155 -7.90 14.21 -32.75
C GLY A 155 -6.84 14.71 -33.74
N TYR A 156 -6.65 16.04 -33.83
CA TYR A 156 -5.56 16.63 -34.61
C TYR A 156 -4.18 16.24 -34.06
N ARG A 157 -3.99 16.27 -32.74
CA ARG A 157 -2.73 15.84 -32.10
C ARG A 157 -2.38 14.40 -32.45
N LEU A 158 -3.35 13.49 -32.39
CA LEU A 158 -3.18 12.08 -32.78
C LEU A 158 -2.87 11.94 -34.28
N ALA A 159 -3.55 12.71 -35.13
CA ALA A 159 -3.31 12.72 -36.56
C ALA A 159 -1.89 13.20 -36.91
N PHE A 160 -1.38 14.20 -36.20
CA PHE A 160 -0.03 14.74 -36.41
C PHE A 160 1.05 13.73 -36.02
N GLU A 161 0.88 13.04 -34.90
CA GLU A 161 1.77 11.96 -34.48
C GLU A 161 1.80 10.82 -35.50
N ALA A 162 0.63 10.38 -35.97
CA ALA A 162 0.51 9.34 -36.98
C ALA A 162 1.15 9.76 -38.32
N PHE A 163 0.87 10.97 -38.79
CA PHE A 163 1.46 11.50 -40.01
C PHE A 163 2.98 11.63 -39.92
N ALA A 164 3.51 12.15 -38.81
CA ALA A 164 4.94 12.27 -38.61
C ALA A 164 5.63 10.90 -38.53
N GLN A 165 4.96 9.90 -37.94
CA GLN A 165 5.46 8.52 -37.93
C GLN A 165 5.49 7.91 -39.33
N MET A 166 4.45 8.11 -40.16
CA MET A 166 4.46 7.69 -41.57
C MET A 166 5.66 8.27 -42.34
N CYS A 167 6.04 9.52 -42.03
CA CYS A 167 7.22 10.15 -42.61
C CYS A 167 8.53 9.49 -42.15
N VAL A 168 8.65 9.13 -40.87
CA VAL A 168 9.82 8.39 -40.33
C VAL A 168 9.96 7.01 -40.97
N ASP A 169 8.84 6.34 -41.19
CA ASP A 169 8.79 4.99 -41.76
C ASP A 169 9.03 4.99 -43.29
N ASN A 170 9.28 6.15 -43.89
CA ASN A 170 9.46 6.37 -45.33
C ASN A 170 8.27 5.84 -46.16
N VAL A 171 7.05 6.00 -45.63
CA VAL A 171 5.83 5.73 -46.39
C VAL A 171 5.81 6.64 -47.63
N LYS A 172 5.58 6.04 -48.80
CA LYS A 172 5.37 6.81 -50.03
C LYS A 172 4.06 7.56 -49.91
N LEU A 173 4.16 8.87 -49.68
CA LEU A 173 2.98 9.71 -49.41
C LEU A 173 2.00 9.75 -50.59
N GLU A 174 2.50 9.56 -51.82
CA GLU A 174 1.69 9.45 -53.05
C GLU A 174 0.83 8.18 -53.13
N ASP A 175 1.16 7.15 -52.33
CA ASP A 175 0.42 5.89 -52.25
C ASP A 175 -0.64 5.91 -51.10
N LEU A 176 -0.77 7.03 -50.36
CA LEU A 176 -1.76 7.21 -49.29
C LEU A 176 -3.16 7.53 -49.86
N ASP A 177 -3.86 6.53 -50.40
CA ASP A 177 -5.21 6.70 -50.96
C ASP A 177 -6.19 7.35 -49.96
N GLU A 178 -6.26 6.83 -48.73
CA GLU A 178 -7.01 7.40 -47.59
C GLU A 178 -6.66 6.63 -46.31
N PHE A 179 -6.24 7.32 -45.25
CA PHE A 179 -6.03 6.74 -43.93
C PHE A 179 -7.07 7.32 -42.96
N HIS A 180 -8.11 6.54 -42.69
CA HIS A 180 -9.08 6.84 -41.63
C HIS A 180 -8.68 6.14 -40.35
N PHE A 181 -8.47 6.92 -39.29
CA PHE A 181 -8.45 6.40 -37.95
C PHE A 181 -9.83 6.59 -37.32
N HIS A 182 -10.48 5.46 -37.08
CA HIS A 182 -11.59 5.40 -36.15
C HIS A 182 -11.03 4.92 -34.82
N SER A 183 -11.27 5.68 -33.76
CA SER A 183 -11.13 5.18 -32.40
C SER A 183 -11.90 3.86 -32.28
N ASN A 184 -11.31 2.87 -31.60
CA ASN A 184 -11.91 1.54 -31.42
C ASN A 184 -13.22 1.56 -30.60
N SER A 185 -13.71 2.74 -30.21
CA SER A 185 -14.96 2.92 -29.49
C SER A 185 -16.15 2.55 -30.41
N PRO A 186 -17.22 1.94 -29.88
CA PRO A 186 -18.40 1.50 -30.62
C PRO A 186 -19.27 2.68 -31.09
N GLU A 187 -19.92 2.55 -32.25
CA GLU A 187 -21.01 3.45 -32.66
C GLU A 187 -22.23 3.28 -31.74
N GLY A 188 -22.61 4.29 -30.96
CA GLY A 188 -23.97 4.45 -30.42
C GLY A 188 -24.24 3.89 -29.01
N PHE A 189 -23.64 4.52 -27.99
CA PHE A 189 -24.15 4.48 -26.61
C PHE A 189 -25.37 5.41 -26.53
N THR A 190 -26.56 4.84 -26.38
CA THR A 190 -27.82 5.59 -26.26
C THR A 190 -28.58 5.22 -25.00
N VAL A 191 -29.29 6.18 -24.42
CA VAL A 191 -30.14 6.00 -23.24
C VAL A 191 -31.52 6.53 -23.56
N ASP A 192 -32.53 5.67 -23.50
CA ASP A 192 -33.89 5.92 -23.99
C ASP A 192 -33.90 6.61 -25.38
N GLY A 193 -33.05 6.13 -26.29
CA GLY A 193 -32.88 6.63 -27.66
C GLY A 193 -32.04 7.89 -27.82
N THR A 194 -31.49 8.46 -26.73
CA THR A 194 -30.65 9.66 -26.77
C THR A 194 -29.17 9.31 -26.71
N SER A 195 -28.37 9.84 -27.65
CA SER A 195 -26.91 9.65 -27.68
C SER A 195 -26.23 10.24 -26.44
N ILE A 196 -25.23 9.53 -25.91
CA ILE A 196 -24.49 9.91 -24.69
C ILE A 196 -23.84 11.29 -24.78
N GLU A 197 -23.47 11.75 -25.97
CA GLU A 197 -22.91 13.09 -26.21
C GLU A 197 -23.84 14.22 -25.77
N ASN A 198 -25.15 13.95 -25.66
CA ASN A 198 -26.17 14.90 -25.26
C ASN A 198 -26.46 14.86 -23.75
N PHE A 199 -25.69 14.09 -22.97
CA PHE A 199 -25.83 13.99 -21.51
C PHE A 199 -24.92 14.97 -20.78
N LYS A 200 -25.32 15.34 -19.56
CA LYS A 200 -24.46 16.02 -18.59
C LYS A 200 -24.19 15.14 -17.37
N LEU A 201 -22.97 15.20 -16.85
CA LEU A 201 -22.61 14.56 -15.59
C LEU A 201 -22.95 15.49 -14.41
N VAL A 202 -23.82 15.05 -13.50
CA VAL A 202 -24.23 15.78 -12.30
C VAL A 202 -23.90 14.92 -11.08
N SER A 203 -22.95 15.34 -10.26
CA SER A 203 -22.26 14.41 -9.36
C SER A 203 -21.89 15.03 -8.00
N THR A 204 -21.86 14.21 -6.95
CA THR A 204 -21.29 14.56 -5.63
C THR A 204 -19.82 14.16 -5.49
N LEU A 205 -19.21 13.58 -6.53
CA LEU A 205 -17.78 13.23 -6.56
C LEU A 205 -16.91 14.50 -6.58
N SER A 206 -15.63 14.33 -6.25
CA SER A 206 -14.61 15.38 -6.38
C SER A 206 -14.32 15.74 -7.84
N ASP A 207 -13.69 16.89 -8.07
CA ASP A 207 -13.34 17.36 -9.42
C ASP A 207 -12.43 16.36 -10.17
N GLU A 208 -11.48 15.72 -9.47
CA GLU A 208 -10.58 14.75 -10.09
C GLU A 208 -11.28 13.44 -10.45
N GLU A 209 -12.15 12.94 -9.58
CA GLU A 209 -12.98 11.75 -9.88
C GLU A 209 -13.93 12.01 -11.05
N ASN A 210 -14.53 13.19 -11.11
CA ASN A 210 -15.37 13.60 -12.23
C ASN A 210 -14.58 13.67 -13.55
N LYS A 211 -13.35 14.22 -13.54
CA LYS A 211 -12.47 14.24 -14.73
C LYS A 211 -12.13 12.82 -15.17
N LYS A 212 -11.76 11.94 -14.23
CA LYS A 212 -11.46 10.54 -14.52
C LYS A 212 -12.65 9.83 -15.17
N LEU A 213 -13.85 9.99 -14.62
CA LEU A 213 -15.05 9.37 -15.19
C LEU A 213 -15.41 9.93 -16.57
N ILE A 214 -15.28 11.24 -16.78
CA ILE A 214 -15.47 11.85 -18.11
C ILE A 214 -14.47 11.27 -19.12
N GLN A 215 -13.22 11.05 -18.71
CA GLN A 215 -12.22 10.40 -19.54
C GLN A 215 -12.58 8.94 -19.83
N GLU A 216 -13.05 8.18 -18.84
CA GLU A 216 -13.49 6.79 -19.04
C GLU A 216 -14.70 6.69 -19.99
N ILE A 217 -15.62 7.66 -19.92
CA ILE A 217 -16.73 7.78 -20.89
C ILE A 217 -16.19 8.09 -22.29
N LEU A 218 -15.22 9.01 -22.41
CA LEU A 218 -14.58 9.33 -23.69
C LEU A 218 -13.88 8.11 -24.29
N ASP A 219 -13.05 7.42 -23.51
CA ASP A 219 -12.32 6.24 -23.97
C ASP A 219 -13.28 5.12 -24.41
N ALA A 220 -14.34 4.92 -23.64
CA ALA A 220 -15.31 3.86 -23.90
C ALA A 220 -16.26 4.17 -25.06
N THR A 221 -16.65 5.43 -25.26
CA THR A 221 -17.73 5.79 -26.20
C THR A 221 -17.26 6.60 -27.41
N GLY A 222 -16.07 7.19 -27.35
CA GLY A 222 -15.60 8.16 -28.33
C GLY A 222 -16.26 9.54 -28.22
N TYR A 223 -17.14 9.74 -27.22
CA TYR A 223 -17.84 10.99 -26.95
C TYR A 223 -17.42 11.56 -25.59
N THR A 224 -17.13 12.85 -25.57
CA THR A 224 -16.95 13.60 -24.32
C THR A 224 -18.27 14.20 -23.86
N ILE A 225 -18.43 14.36 -22.54
CA ILE A 225 -19.59 15.01 -21.92
C ILE A 225 -19.13 16.12 -20.97
N THR A 226 -20.05 16.99 -20.57
CA THR A 226 -19.74 18.14 -19.69
C THR A 226 -20.39 17.99 -18.32
N LEU A 227 -19.80 18.66 -17.32
CA LEU A 227 -20.40 18.77 -15.99
C LEU A 227 -21.66 19.65 -16.02
N GLY A 228 -22.73 19.16 -15.40
CA GLY A 228 -23.97 19.90 -15.16
C GLY A 228 -24.01 20.52 -13.76
N ASP A 229 -24.84 21.54 -13.59
CA ASP A 229 -25.09 22.17 -12.29
C ASP A 229 -26.12 21.35 -11.48
N VAL A 230 -25.75 20.95 -10.26
CA VAL A 230 -26.59 20.18 -9.34
C VAL A 230 -27.94 20.85 -9.06
N ASN A 231 -28.00 22.19 -9.14
CA ASN A 231 -29.19 22.99 -8.89
C ASN A 231 -30.06 23.23 -10.13
N THR A 232 -29.56 22.91 -11.32
CA THR A 232 -30.25 23.20 -12.59
C THR A 232 -30.46 21.90 -13.37
N PRO A 233 -31.56 21.18 -13.12
CA PRO A 233 -31.84 19.91 -13.78
C PRO A 233 -31.95 20.06 -15.29
N THR A 234 -31.33 19.12 -16.02
CA THR A 234 -31.49 18.96 -17.47
C THR A 234 -32.23 17.67 -17.81
N ALA A 235 -32.66 17.55 -19.07
CA ALA A 235 -33.45 16.40 -19.52
C ALA A 235 -32.65 15.08 -19.49
N ASN A 236 -31.37 15.14 -19.88
CA ASN A 236 -30.49 13.97 -20.00
C ASN A 236 -29.30 14.13 -19.05
N GLU A 237 -29.29 13.37 -17.95
CA GLU A 237 -28.27 13.45 -16.91
C GLU A 237 -27.71 12.06 -16.58
N ILE A 238 -26.41 11.99 -16.31
CA ILE A 238 -25.82 10.94 -15.49
C ILE A 238 -25.68 11.54 -14.09
N ILE A 239 -26.45 11.03 -13.14
CA ILE A 239 -26.53 11.54 -11.77
C ILE A 239 -25.74 10.60 -10.85
N ILE A 240 -24.79 11.12 -10.09
CA ILE A 240 -23.98 10.33 -9.15
C ILE A 240 -24.13 10.86 -7.72
N GLY A 241 -24.52 9.96 -6.84
CA GLY A 241 -24.71 10.24 -5.41
C GLY A 241 -26.09 10.80 -5.07
N ASN A 242 -26.25 11.14 -3.79
CA ASN A 242 -27.55 11.51 -3.23
C ASN A 242 -27.92 12.98 -3.53
N ILE A 243 -28.28 13.26 -4.79
CA ILE A 243 -28.69 14.57 -5.29
C ILE A 243 -30.22 14.65 -5.36
N ALA A 244 -30.80 15.79 -4.99
CA ALA A 244 -32.25 15.96 -5.02
C ALA A 244 -32.83 15.85 -6.44
N ARG A 245 -33.34 14.67 -6.78
CA ARG A 245 -34.05 14.31 -8.02
C ARG A 245 -35.10 13.25 -7.69
N ASP A 246 -36.21 13.25 -8.42
CA ASP A 246 -37.26 12.25 -8.23
C ASP A 246 -36.73 10.84 -8.58
N GLU A 247 -35.88 10.73 -9.59
CA GLU A 247 -35.23 9.48 -9.99
C GLU A 247 -34.27 8.95 -8.89
N VAL A 248 -33.57 9.85 -8.19
CA VAL A 248 -32.70 9.47 -7.05
C VAL A 248 -33.53 9.00 -5.87
N ALA A 249 -34.63 9.68 -5.55
CA ALA A 249 -35.54 9.25 -4.48
C ALA A 249 -36.14 7.86 -4.77
N LEU A 250 -36.48 7.58 -6.03
CA LEU A 250 -36.96 6.27 -6.48
C LEU A 250 -35.89 5.18 -6.37
N ALA A 251 -34.67 5.44 -6.86
CA ALA A 251 -33.55 4.50 -6.76
C ALA A 251 -33.21 4.17 -5.30
N LYS A 252 -33.37 5.14 -4.39
CA LYS A 252 -33.04 4.98 -2.97
C LYS A 252 -34.03 4.13 -2.17
N GLN A 253 -35.30 4.07 -2.56
CA GLN A 253 -36.39 3.48 -1.73
C GLN A 253 -36.12 2.05 -1.24
N ASN A 254 -35.32 1.29 -1.97
CA ASN A 254 -35.05 -0.11 -1.67
C ASN A 254 -33.56 -0.40 -1.45
N LEU A 255 -32.69 0.60 -1.26
CA LEU A 255 -31.25 0.38 -1.00
C LEU A 255 -30.97 0.24 0.50
N ARG A 256 -30.22 -0.79 0.90
CA ARG A 256 -29.58 -0.90 2.21
C ARG A 256 -28.23 -0.18 2.20
N ASP A 257 -27.64 0.07 3.37
CA ASP A 257 -26.44 0.92 3.53
C ASP A 257 -25.26 0.52 2.62
N LEU A 258 -25.04 -0.77 2.40
CA LEU A 258 -23.94 -1.30 1.57
C LEU A 258 -24.38 -1.68 0.14
N ASP A 259 -25.67 -1.59 -0.16
CA ASP A 259 -26.17 -1.79 -1.52
C ASP A 259 -25.81 -0.59 -2.40
N TYR A 260 -25.75 -0.84 -3.70
CA TYR A 260 -25.69 0.21 -4.70
C TYR A 260 -26.51 -0.13 -5.94
N SER A 261 -26.75 0.87 -6.77
CA SER A 261 -27.55 0.72 -7.97
C SER A 261 -27.08 1.63 -9.08
N VAL A 262 -27.22 1.13 -10.31
CA VAL A 262 -27.19 1.92 -11.54
C VAL A 262 -28.54 1.73 -12.21
N THR A 263 -29.35 2.78 -12.21
CA THR A 263 -30.72 2.72 -12.72
C THR A 263 -30.91 3.67 -13.88
N VAL A 264 -31.72 3.27 -14.86
CA VAL A 264 -32.12 4.12 -15.98
C VAL A 264 -33.59 4.48 -15.79
N SER A 265 -33.89 5.78 -15.75
CA SER A 265 -35.26 6.25 -15.60
C SER A 265 -35.43 7.62 -16.25
N ASN A 266 -36.46 7.78 -17.06
CA ASN A 266 -36.83 9.04 -17.72
C ASN A 266 -35.67 9.70 -18.50
N GLY A 267 -34.90 8.92 -19.28
CA GLY A 267 -33.75 9.45 -20.03
C GLY A 267 -32.55 9.85 -19.16
N LYS A 268 -32.48 9.36 -17.92
CA LYS A 268 -31.36 9.60 -16.99
C LYS A 268 -30.77 8.31 -16.50
N ILE A 269 -29.46 8.32 -16.24
CA ILE A 269 -28.77 7.27 -15.49
C ILE A 269 -28.56 7.79 -14.07
N VAL A 270 -28.93 7.01 -13.06
CA VAL A 270 -28.72 7.32 -11.65
C VAL A 270 -27.83 6.26 -11.03
N ILE A 271 -26.69 6.70 -10.51
CA ILE A 271 -25.67 5.89 -9.83
C ILE A 271 -25.70 6.29 -8.35
N LEU A 272 -26.10 5.36 -7.50
CA LEU A 272 -26.37 5.62 -6.08
C LEU A 272 -25.94 4.44 -5.22
N SER A 273 -25.58 4.73 -3.97
CA SER A 273 -25.38 3.75 -2.90
C SER A 273 -26.22 4.13 -1.68
N GLY A 274 -26.47 3.16 -0.78
CA GLY A 274 -27.20 3.42 0.46
C GLY A 274 -26.51 4.44 1.37
N GLU A 275 -25.21 4.25 1.59
CA GLU A 275 -24.30 5.16 2.29
C GLU A 275 -23.16 5.62 1.37
N LYS A 276 -22.27 6.51 1.84
CA LYS A 276 -21.18 7.05 1.01
C LYS A 276 -20.15 5.98 0.58
N LYS A 277 -19.85 5.01 1.45
CA LYS A 277 -18.75 4.04 1.26
C LYS A 277 -18.84 3.21 -0.04
N PRO A 278 -20.01 2.64 -0.43
CA PRO A 278 -20.12 1.86 -1.67
C PRO A 278 -20.28 2.68 -2.96
N LEU A 279 -20.25 4.02 -2.88
CA LEU A 279 -20.50 4.86 -4.06
C LEU A 279 -19.42 4.67 -5.13
N GLU A 280 -18.18 4.46 -4.71
CA GLU A 280 -17.07 4.17 -5.62
C GLU A 280 -17.32 2.88 -6.40
N SER A 281 -17.71 1.79 -5.72
CA SER A 281 -18.09 0.53 -6.37
C SER A 281 -19.27 0.68 -7.32
N ALA A 282 -20.20 1.59 -7.03
CA ALA A 282 -21.31 1.90 -7.94
C ALA A 282 -20.83 2.56 -9.24
N VAL A 283 -19.85 3.46 -9.15
CA VAL A 283 -19.21 4.10 -10.30
C VAL A 283 -18.37 3.09 -11.08
N GLU A 284 -17.60 2.25 -10.40
CA GLU A 284 -16.82 1.18 -11.04
C GLU A 284 -17.71 0.17 -11.76
N TYR A 285 -18.86 -0.19 -11.17
CA TYR A 285 -19.85 -1.05 -11.83
C TYR A 285 -20.44 -0.37 -13.07
N PHE A 286 -20.75 0.92 -13.01
CA PHE A 286 -21.15 1.66 -14.21
C PHE A 286 -20.06 1.61 -15.30
N VAL A 287 -18.80 1.85 -14.93
CA VAL A 287 -17.69 1.84 -15.88
C VAL A 287 -17.46 0.46 -16.48
N SER A 288 -17.51 -0.60 -15.68
CA SER A 288 -17.26 -1.96 -16.16
C SER A 288 -18.42 -2.52 -16.97
N ASP A 289 -19.65 -2.43 -16.47
CA ASP A 289 -20.82 -3.08 -17.08
C ASP A 289 -21.53 -2.21 -18.11
N TYR A 290 -21.49 -0.88 -17.94
CA TYR A 290 -22.13 0.04 -18.87
C TYR A 290 -21.14 0.62 -19.89
N LEU A 291 -19.88 0.90 -19.54
CA LEU A 291 -18.92 1.52 -20.47
C LEU A 291 -17.98 0.51 -21.16
N LYS A 292 -17.27 -0.36 -20.43
CA LYS A 292 -16.19 -1.19 -20.98
C LYS A 292 -16.67 -2.41 -21.80
N ASN A 293 -17.90 -2.86 -21.60
CA ASN A 293 -18.49 -3.97 -22.36
C ASN A 293 -19.21 -3.54 -23.65
N VAL A 294 -19.07 -2.28 -24.07
CA VAL A 294 -19.69 -1.78 -25.30
C VAL A 294 -18.74 -2.05 -26.47
N THR A 295 -18.94 -3.16 -27.19
CA THR A 295 -18.16 -3.52 -28.40
C THR A 295 -18.98 -3.34 -29.69
N THR A 296 -20.27 -3.02 -29.56
CA THR A 296 -21.25 -2.71 -30.61
C THR A 296 -22.22 -1.64 -30.10
N LYS A 297 -23.05 -1.06 -30.97
CA LYS A 297 -24.16 -0.17 -30.58
C LYS A 297 -24.99 -0.73 -29.41
N LYS A 298 -25.17 0.06 -28.35
CA LYS A 298 -25.87 -0.35 -27.13
C LYS A 298 -26.86 0.71 -26.67
N GLU A 299 -28.10 0.28 -26.48
CA GLU A 299 -29.22 1.07 -26.00
C GLU A 299 -29.49 0.67 -24.55
N TYR A 300 -29.57 1.67 -23.66
CA TYR A 300 -29.92 1.49 -22.26
C TYR A 300 -31.31 2.07 -21.99
N THR A 301 -32.17 1.25 -21.42
CA THR A 301 -33.53 1.61 -21.03
C THR A 301 -33.74 1.27 -19.56
N SER A 302 -34.91 1.59 -19.02
CA SER A 302 -35.28 1.15 -17.66
C SER A 302 -35.11 -0.34 -17.37
N ALA A 303 -35.16 -1.21 -18.41
CA ALA A 303 -34.92 -2.66 -18.28
C ALA A 303 -33.47 -3.00 -17.91
N ASP A 304 -32.53 -2.09 -18.16
CA ASP A 304 -31.11 -2.24 -17.87
C ASP A 304 -30.76 -1.71 -16.47
N SER A 305 -31.74 -1.31 -15.66
CA SER A 305 -31.52 -0.90 -14.28
C SER A 305 -31.10 -2.11 -13.44
N ASN A 306 -30.03 -1.96 -12.67
CA ASN A 306 -29.60 -2.99 -11.73
C ASN A 306 -29.40 -2.44 -10.32
N VAL A 307 -29.81 -3.24 -9.34
CA VAL A 307 -29.50 -3.02 -7.92
C VAL A 307 -28.58 -4.14 -7.50
N VAL A 308 -27.33 -3.79 -7.23
CA VAL A 308 -26.36 -4.73 -6.70
C VAL A 308 -26.54 -4.78 -5.19
N ARG A 309 -26.97 -5.96 -4.74
CA ARG A 309 -27.16 -6.25 -3.32
C ARG A 309 -25.84 -6.66 -2.71
N HIS A 310 -25.47 -6.02 -1.61
CA HIS A 310 -24.40 -6.54 -0.78
C HIS A 310 -24.81 -7.91 -0.25
N ASN A 311 -23.86 -8.85 -0.20
CA ASN A 311 -24.10 -10.17 0.35
C ASN A 311 -24.09 -10.09 1.88
N TYR A 312 -25.21 -9.65 2.44
CA TYR A 312 -25.40 -9.60 3.88
C TYR A 312 -25.39 -11.02 4.48
N PRO A 313 -24.55 -11.30 5.49
CA PRO A 313 -24.42 -12.63 6.09
C PRO A 313 -25.74 -13.22 6.63
N VAL A 314 -26.70 -12.37 7.01
CA VAL A 314 -27.97 -12.78 7.60
C VAL A 314 -29.13 -12.26 6.75
N SER A 315 -29.84 -13.19 6.10
CA SER A 315 -30.98 -12.90 5.22
C SER A 315 -32.30 -12.70 5.98
N SER A 316 -32.41 -13.29 7.17
CA SER A 316 -33.57 -13.14 8.07
C SER A 316 -33.11 -13.17 9.53
N PHE A 317 -33.51 -12.18 10.31
CA PHE A 317 -33.23 -12.11 11.75
C PHE A 317 -34.54 -11.89 12.50
N THR A 318 -35.01 -12.93 13.18
CA THR A 318 -36.14 -12.87 14.10
C THR A 318 -35.66 -12.92 15.56
N PHE A 319 -36.13 -12.00 16.39
CA PHE A 319 -35.86 -11.94 17.83
C PHE A 319 -37.19 -11.97 18.59
N LEU A 320 -37.35 -12.92 19.51
CA LEU A 320 -38.58 -13.16 20.28
C LEU A 320 -39.83 -13.31 19.40
N GLY A 321 -39.67 -13.89 18.20
CA GLY A 321 -40.75 -14.10 17.23
C GLY A 321 -41.11 -12.87 16.38
N TYR A 322 -40.35 -11.77 16.48
CA TYR A 322 -40.54 -10.54 15.70
C TYR A 322 -39.34 -10.25 14.82
N ASP A 323 -39.54 -9.58 13.70
CA ASP A 323 -38.44 -9.19 12.81
C ASP A 323 -37.54 -8.17 13.51
N ILE A 324 -36.22 -8.27 13.33
CA ILE A 324 -35.26 -7.37 14.00
C ILE A 324 -35.49 -5.90 13.63
N SER A 325 -36.04 -5.60 12.45
CA SER A 325 -36.37 -4.24 12.02
C SER A 325 -37.47 -3.57 12.87
N GLU A 326 -38.22 -4.35 13.65
CA GLU A 326 -39.22 -3.83 14.59
C GLU A 326 -38.60 -3.37 15.93
N PHE A 327 -37.32 -3.66 16.17
CA PHE A 327 -36.63 -3.31 17.40
C PHE A 327 -35.95 -1.95 17.29
N ALA A 328 -35.79 -1.30 18.44
CA ALA A 328 -34.94 -0.13 18.60
C ALA A 328 -33.99 -0.33 19.79
N ILE A 329 -32.97 0.51 19.89
CA ILE A 329 -31.99 0.46 20.97
C ILE A 329 -32.26 1.62 21.91
N TYR A 330 -32.57 1.32 23.17
CA TYR A 330 -32.84 2.32 24.19
C TYR A 330 -31.62 2.52 25.09
N THR A 331 -31.13 3.76 25.13
CA THR A 331 -29.96 4.19 25.89
C THR A 331 -30.21 5.55 26.55
N SER A 332 -29.40 5.94 27.53
CA SER A 332 -29.42 7.29 28.10
C SER A 332 -28.75 8.35 27.21
N ASN A 333 -27.96 7.95 26.21
CA ASN A 333 -27.23 8.87 25.33
C ASN A 333 -27.23 8.38 23.88
N VAL A 334 -27.56 9.23 22.91
CA VAL A 334 -27.54 8.88 21.47
C VAL A 334 -26.15 8.48 20.97
N ASN A 335 -25.10 8.91 21.67
CA ASN A 335 -23.70 8.58 21.40
C ASN A 335 -23.17 7.45 22.30
N ASP A 336 -24.05 6.69 22.93
CA ASP A 336 -23.68 5.50 23.71
C ASP A 336 -23.00 4.46 22.80
N ARG A 337 -21.82 4.02 23.23
CA ARG A 337 -20.94 3.15 22.44
C ARG A 337 -21.55 1.78 22.22
N ALA A 338 -22.15 1.19 23.25
CA ALA A 338 -22.76 -0.12 23.16
C ALA A 338 -24.00 -0.07 22.25
N ALA A 339 -24.77 1.03 22.31
CA ALA A 339 -25.88 1.23 21.39
C ALA A 339 -25.42 1.33 19.92
N ILE A 340 -24.33 2.05 19.67
CA ILE A 340 -23.72 2.15 18.34
C ILE A 340 -23.21 0.77 17.88
N VAL A 341 -22.53 0.00 18.75
CA VAL A 341 -22.07 -1.37 18.43
C VAL A 341 -23.23 -2.27 18.02
N ILE A 342 -24.32 -2.32 18.80
CA ILE A 342 -25.48 -3.15 18.48
C ILE A 342 -26.07 -2.77 17.12
N ARG A 343 -26.26 -1.47 16.88
CA ARG A 343 -26.79 -0.97 15.62
C ARG A 343 -25.91 -1.36 14.45
N ASP A 344 -24.60 -1.12 14.56
CA ASP A 344 -23.66 -1.34 13.48
C ASP A 344 -23.52 -2.85 13.19
N TYR A 345 -23.44 -3.70 14.21
CA TYR A 345 -23.38 -5.16 14.01
C TYR A 345 -24.63 -5.68 13.31
N ILE A 346 -25.83 -5.25 13.74
CA ILE A 346 -27.06 -5.65 13.05
C ILE A 346 -27.08 -5.12 11.62
N ASN A 347 -26.62 -3.89 11.40
CA ASN A 347 -26.55 -3.31 10.05
C ASN A 347 -25.55 -4.04 9.15
N ASP A 348 -24.38 -4.41 9.65
CA ASP A 348 -23.37 -5.13 8.88
C ASP A 348 -23.87 -6.55 8.51
N LEU A 349 -24.61 -7.19 9.41
CA LEU A 349 -25.13 -8.54 9.20
C LEU A 349 -26.35 -8.60 8.29
N THR A 350 -27.27 -7.66 8.44
CA THR A 350 -28.60 -7.73 7.80
C THR A 350 -28.88 -6.59 6.83
N GLY A 351 -28.08 -5.51 6.89
CA GLY A 351 -28.35 -4.24 6.22
C GLY A 351 -29.52 -3.46 6.82
N ILE A 352 -29.90 -3.77 8.06
CA ILE A 352 -30.98 -3.08 8.79
C ILE A 352 -30.36 -2.21 9.86
N LYS A 353 -30.59 -0.90 9.77
CA LYS A 353 -30.10 0.07 10.74
C LYS A 353 -31.16 0.34 11.80
N LEU A 354 -30.95 -0.17 13.01
CA LEU A 354 -31.86 0.08 14.13
C LEU A 354 -31.78 1.54 14.62
N ASN A 355 -32.90 2.10 15.05
CA ASN A 355 -32.95 3.42 15.66
C ASN A 355 -32.39 3.39 17.09
N ILE A 356 -31.64 4.43 17.46
CA ILE A 356 -31.18 4.66 18.82
C ILE A 356 -32.09 5.71 19.46
N GLU A 357 -32.79 5.33 20.52
CA GLU A 357 -33.81 6.12 21.21
C GLU A 357 -33.35 6.48 22.62
N THR A 358 -33.60 7.72 23.05
CA THR A 358 -33.22 8.20 24.40
C THR A 358 -34.37 8.77 25.21
N MET A 359 -35.48 9.12 24.55
CA MET A 359 -36.57 9.87 25.18
C MET A 359 -37.60 8.96 25.87
N SER A 360 -37.86 7.78 25.31
CA SER A 360 -38.84 6.82 25.83
C SER A 360 -38.48 5.40 25.44
N VAL A 361 -38.77 4.45 26.33
CA VAL A 361 -38.51 3.02 26.10
C VAL A 361 -39.43 2.50 24.99
N PRO A 362 -38.90 2.00 23.87
CA PRO A 362 -39.71 1.41 22.79
C PRO A 362 -40.40 0.11 23.24
N GLU A 363 -41.45 -0.28 22.52
CA GLU A 363 -42.19 -1.52 22.82
C GLU A 363 -41.29 -2.75 22.69
N LYS A 364 -40.53 -2.83 21.59
CA LYS A 364 -39.53 -3.87 21.31
C LYS A 364 -38.16 -3.22 21.34
N ALA A 365 -37.32 -3.62 22.28
CA ALA A 365 -36.07 -2.89 22.51
C ALA A 365 -34.92 -3.69 23.10
N PHE A 366 -33.72 -3.31 22.69
CA PHE A 366 -32.48 -3.53 23.43
C PHE A 366 -32.37 -2.45 24.52
N ILE A 367 -32.30 -2.85 25.78
CA ILE A 367 -32.22 -1.97 26.95
C ILE A 367 -30.84 -2.12 27.57
N LEU A 368 -30.08 -1.03 27.61
CA LEU A 368 -28.72 -1.01 28.15
C LEU A 368 -28.69 -0.66 29.65
N SER A 369 -27.69 -1.15 30.40
CA SER A 369 -27.50 -0.79 31.83
C SER A 369 -27.40 0.72 32.05
N SER A 370 -26.81 1.45 31.10
CA SER A 370 -26.65 2.90 31.09
C SER A 370 -27.96 3.67 31.24
N THR A 371 -29.11 3.04 30.93
CA THR A 371 -30.44 3.63 31.06
C THR A 371 -30.92 3.73 32.51
N ARG A 372 -30.40 2.87 33.41
CA ARG A 372 -30.86 2.72 34.80
C ARG A 372 -32.37 2.64 34.94
N THR A 373 -33.07 2.01 33.99
CA THR A 373 -34.52 1.78 34.09
C THR A 373 -34.84 1.03 35.38
N GLN A 374 -36.05 1.22 35.92
CA GLN A 374 -36.49 0.52 37.14
C GLN A 374 -36.28 -0.99 37.03
N GLN A 375 -36.66 -1.59 35.89
CA GLN A 375 -36.49 -3.02 35.65
C GLN A 375 -35.01 -3.43 35.63
N PHE A 376 -34.11 -2.62 35.04
CA PHE A 376 -32.68 -2.92 35.05
C PHE A 376 -32.10 -2.85 36.47
N ASN A 377 -32.47 -1.84 37.27
CA ASN A 377 -32.03 -1.72 38.66
C ASN A 377 -32.50 -2.90 39.54
N GLU A 378 -33.67 -3.46 39.25
CA GLU A 378 -34.17 -4.67 39.93
C GLU A 378 -33.38 -5.92 39.53
N LEU A 379 -32.97 -6.03 38.26
CA LEU A 379 -32.14 -7.14 37.77
C LEU A 379 -30.71 -7.06 38.31
N SER A 380 -30.14 -5.87 38.33
CA SER A 380 -28.75 -5.65 38.74
C SER A 380 -28.54 -5.81 40.24
N ALA A 381 -29.60 -5.77 41.07
CA ALA A 381 -29.53 -6.05 42.51
C ALA A 381 -29.11 -7.50 42.85
N MET A 382 -29.10 -8.40 41.86
CA MET A 382 -28.74 -9.81 42.02
C MET A 382 -27.39 -10.17 41.39
N MET A 383 -26.67 -9.19 40.83
CA MET A 383 -25.39 -9.37 40.15
C MET A 383 -24.21 -8.97 41.04
N SER A 384 -23.04 -9.51 40.75
CA SER A 384 -21.73 -9.07 41.26
C SER A 384 -21.06 -8.08 40.29
N GLU A 385 -20.04 -7.34 40.75
CA GLU A 385 -19.33 -6.35 39.90
C GLU A 385 -18.57 -6.98 38.72
N ASP A 386 -18.23 -8.25 38.81
CA ASP A 386 -17.50 -9.05 37.82
C ASP A 386 -18.42 -9.91 36.92
N GLU A 387 -19.72 -9.62 36.93
CA GLU A 387 -20.72 -10.35 36.14
C GLU A 387 -21.39 -9.48 35.06
N TYR A 388 -21.79 -10.12 33.96
CA TYR A 388 -22.61 -9.54 32.91
C TYR A 388 -23.97 -10.23 32.81
N LEU A 389 -24.98 -9.51 32.35
CA LEU A 389 -26.37 -9.98 32.23
C LEU A 389 -26.86 -9.87 30.79
N ILE A 390 -27.48 -10.94 30.30
CA ILE A 390 -28.31 -10.95 29.10
C ILE A 390 -29.63 -11.59 29.47
N LYS A 391 -30.70 -10.78 29.52
CA LYS A 391 -32.01 -11.27 29.95
C LYS A 391 -33.13 -10.71 29.12
N THR A 392 -34.03 -11.57 28.66
CA THR A 392 -35.26 -11.17 27.98
C THR A 392 -36.42 -11.08 28.97
N ILE A 393 -37.21 -10.02 28.88
CA ILE A 393 -38.48 -9.88 29.63
C ILE A 393 -39.54 -9.32 28.67
N GLY A 394 -40.55 -10.13 28.36
CA GLY A 394 -41.56 -9.77 27.37
C GLY A 394 -40.92 -9.59 25.99
N THR A 395 -41.06 -8.41 25.39
CA THR A 395 -40.50 -8.05 24.07
C THR A 395 -39.19 -7.26 24.15
N LYS A 396 -38.49 -7.32 25.29
CA LYS A 396 -37.28 -6.55 25.55
C LYS A 396 -36.14 -7.45 25.95
N ILE A 397 -34.92 -7.05 25.58
CA ILE A 397 -33.68 -7.66 26.02
C ILE A 397 -32.89 -6.63 26.84
N TYR A 398 -32.40 -7.06 27.99
CA TYR A 398 -31.62 -6.28 28.93
C TYR A 398 -30.17 -6.75 28.84
N LEU A 399 -29.27 -5.82 28.48
CA LEU A 399 -27.84 -6.06 28.30
C LEU A 399 -27.07 -5.12 29.21
N GLY A 400 -26.18 -5.65 30.04
CA GLY A 400 -25.27 -4.80 30.81
C GLY A 400 -24.52 -5.49 31.94
N THR A 401 -23.69 -4.73 32.63
CA THR A 401 -22.94 -5.16 33.81
C THR A 401 -23.21 -4.22 34.99
N LEU A 402 -22.67 -4.56 36.16
CA LEU A 402 -22.55 -3.61 37.28
C LEU A 402 -21.24 -2.82 37.29
N SER A 403 -20.31 -3.16 36.40
CA SER A 403 -18.98 -2.58 36.38
C SER A 403 -18.97 -1.25 35.64
N ASP A 404 -18.55 -0.19 36.33
CA ASP A 404 -18.23 1.08 35.67
C ASP A 404 -17.01 0.96 34.73
N TYR A 405 -16.20 -0.10 34.89
CA TYR A 405 -15.02 -0.38 34.06
C TYR A 405 -15.38 -1.10 32.75
N TYR A 406 -16.14 -2.21 32.82
CA TYR A 406 -16.55 -3.00 31.64
C TYR A 406 -17.79 -2.45 30.92
N GLN A 407 -18.62 -1.64 31.60
CA GLN A 407 -19.88 -1.11 31.06
C GLN A 407 -20.75 -2.22 30.44
N GLU A 408 -21.44 -1.98 29.32
CA GLU A 408 -22.29 -2.98 28.66
C GLU A 408 -21.53 -3.97 27.75
N GLY A 409 -20.24 -3.76 27.54
CA GLY A 409 -19.44 -4.42 26.50
C GLY A 409 -19.50 -5.95 26.53
N PRO A 410 -19.24 -6.61 27.67
CA PRO A 410 -19.25 -8.07 27.75
C PRO A 410 -20.63 -8.68 27.41
N ALA A 411 -21.71 -8.07 27.90
CA ALA A 411 -23.07 -8.54 27.64
C ALA A 411 -23.48 -8.38 26.17
N VAL A 412 -23.13 -7.24 25.55
CA VAL A 412 -23.40 -7.01 24.12
C VAL A 412 -22.63 -7.99 23.27
N HIS A 413 -21.34 -8.14 23.55
CA HIS A 413 -20.46 -9.01 22.79
C HIS A 413 -20.95 -10.47 22.90
N LYS A 414 -21.25 -10.97 24.11
CA LYS A 414 -21.76 -12.33 24.32
C LYS A 414 -23.07 -12.58 23.60
N PHE A 415 -23.97 -11.60 23.57
CA PHE A 415 -25.23 -11.71 22.86
C PHE A 415 -24.99 -12.04 21.37
N PHE A 416 -24.08 -11.33 20.73
CA PHE A 416 -23.77 -11.53 19.31
C PHE A 416 -22.99 -12.83 19.06
N ALA A 417 -22.01 -13.17 19.90
CA ALA A 417 -21.21 -14.39 19.75
C ALA A 417 -22.08 -15.66 19.88
N ASP A 418 -22.85 -15.77 20.95
CA ASP A 418 -23.50 -17.03 21.32
C ASP A 418 -24.91 -17.19 20.73
N TYR A 419 -25.65 -16.09 20.60
CA TYR A 419 -27.09 -16.16 20.27
C TYR A 419 -27.37 -15.76 18.84
N VAL A 420 -26.67 -14.75 18.33
CA VAL A 420 -26.73 -14.43 16.90
C VAL A 420 -25.87 -15.43 16.10
N GLY A 421 -24.91 -16.09 16.76
CA GLY A 421 -24.08 -17.13 16.16
C GLY A 421 -23.13 -16.55 15.12
N ILE A 422 -22.63 -15.34 15.36
CA ILE A 422 -21.69 -14.68 14.47
C ILE A 422 -20.29 -15.07 14.91
N ASP A 423 -19.47 -15.47 13.96
CA ASP A 423 -18.04 -15.42 14.16
C ASP A 423 -17.63 -13.94 14.12
N LEU A 424 -17.37 -13.38 15.29
CA LEU A 424 -17.06 -11.97 15.44
C LEU A 424 -15.73 -11.58 14.83
N VAL A 425 -14.93 -12.56 14.39
CA VAL A 425 -13.66 -12.42 13.68
C VAL A 425 -13.89 -12.18 12.18
N THR A 426 -14.85 -12.88 11.58
CA THR A 426 -15.07 -12.83 10.12
C THR A 426 -16.28 -11.96 9.75
N GLY A 427 -17.16 -11.66 10.71
CA GLY A 427 -18.47 -11.06 10.45
C GLY A 427 -19.42 -12.01 9.73
N GLU A 428 -19.04 -13.27 9.52
CA GLU A 428 -19.89 -14.29 8.93
C GLU A 428 -20.86 -14.80 10.00
N GLY A 429 -22.15 -14.79 9.66
CA GLY A 429 -23.14 -15.54 10.43
C GLY A 429 -22.90 -17.02 10.23
N SER A 430 -22.95 -17.82 11.30
CA SER A 430 -22.96 -19.29 11.19
C SER A 430 -24.20 -19.83 10.47
N SER A 431 -25.18 -18.98 10.14
CA SER A 431 -26.37 -19.33 9.37
C SER A 431 -27.00 -18.14 8.63
N ASP A 432 -27.59 -18.41 7.46
CA ASP A 432 -28.37 -17.44 6.67
C ASP A 432 -29.61 -16.89 7.42
N THR A 433 -30.01 -17.50 8.54
CA THR A 433 -31.23 -17.16 9.29
C THR A 433 -30.98 -17.22 10.80
N VAL A 434 -31.12 -16.08 11.47
CA VAL A 434 -31.03 -15.96 12.93
C VAL A 434 -32.42 -16.00 13.54
N ASN A 435 -32.64 -16.90 14.49
CA ASN A 435 -33.87 -16.95 15.28
C ASN A 435 -33.57 -17.16 16.76
N ILE A 436 -33.81 -16.13 17.55
CA ILE A 436 -33.46 -16.10 18.97
C ILE A 436 -34.73 -16.02 19.82
N GLY A 437 -34.86 -16.95 20.76
CA GLY A 437 -35.94 -17.00 21.74
C GLY A 437 -35.62 -16.25 23.02
N GLU A 438 -36.21 -16.68 24.14
CA GLU A 438 -35.93 -16.11 25.46
C GLU A 438 -34.50 -16.45 25.92
N ILE A 439 -33.85 -15.49 26.57
CA ILE A 439 -32.49 -15.60 27.13
C ILE A 439 -32.55 -15.22 28.60
N ASP A 440 -31.83 -15.98 29.43
CA ASP A 440 -31.63 -15.67 30.86
C ASP A 440 -30.25 -16.16 31.31
N ILE A 441 -29.24 -15.30 31.17
CA ILE A 441 -27.87 -15.59 31.63
C ILE A 441 -27.32 -14.46 32.49
N CYS A 442 -26.54 -14.87 33.50
CA CYS A 442 -25.74 -14.02 34.36
C CYS A 442 -24.44 -14.79 34.64
N GLU A 443 -23.31 -14.33 34.11
CA GLU A 443 -22.04 -15.06 34.11
C GLU A 443 -20.86 -14.12 34.41
N THR A 444 -19.73 -14.70 34.79
CA THR A 444 -18.50 -13.99 35.13
C THR A 444 -17.79 -13.49 33.84
N ILE A 445 -17.28 -12.26 33.87
CA ILE A 445 -16.71 -11.57 32.70
C ILE A 445 -15.44 -12.26 32.15
N ASN A 446 -14.67 -12.96 33.00
CA ASN A 446 -13.40 -13.58 32.61
C ASN A 446 -13.52 -14.80 31.68
N ASP A 447 -14.67 -15.48 31.64
CA ASP A 447 -14.88 -16.65 30.78
C ASP A 447 -15.12 -16.28 29.30
N TYR A 448 -15.12 -14.98 28.97
CA TYR A 448 -15.75 -14.48 27.75
C TYR A 448 -14.80 -13.81 26.73
N LEU A 449 -13.82 -13.03 27.16
CA LEU A 449 -12.98 -12.22 26.25
C LEU A 449 -11.70 -12.91 25.79
N MET A 450 -11.38 -14.08 26.35
CA MET A 450 -10.08 -14.72 26.23
C MET A 450 -10.20 -16.19 25.84
N LYS A 451 -9.62 -16.53 24.69
CA LYS A 451 -9.43 -17.93 24.26
C LYS A 451 -8.13 -18.46 24.87
N VAL A 452 -8.06 -19.76 25.14
CA VAL A 452 -6.79 -20.40 25.51
C VAL A 452 -6.01 -20.66 24.23
N ALA A 453 -4.78 -20.18 24.14
CA ALA A 453 -3.84 -20.60 23.10
C ALA A 453 -3.21 -21.92 23.53
N ASP A 454 -3.80 -23.03 23.11
CA ASP A 454 -3.25 -24.36 23.34
C ASP A 454 -2.06 -24.67 22.41
N GLU A 455 -1.41 -25.82 22.65
CA GLU A 455 -0.22 -26.23 21.89
C GLU A 455 -0.49 -26.35 20.38
N ASP A 456 -1.67 -26.84 19.99
CA ASP A 456 -2.04 -27.02 18.59
C ASP A 456 -2.21 -25.65 17.90
N PHE A 457 -2.91 -24.70 18.54
CA PHE A 457 -3.06 -23.34 18.03
C PHE A 457 -1.71 -22.62 17.93
N LEU A 458 -0.85 -22.73 18.95
CA LEU A 458 0.49 -22.13 18.90
C LEU A 458 1.34 -22.72 17.76
N ALA A 459 1.24 -24.03 17.52
CA ALA A 459 1.91 -24.67 16.40
C ALA A 459 1.38 -24.19 15.03
N GLU A 460 0.10 -23.84 14.92
CA GLU A 460 -0.45 -23.21 13.71
C GLU A 460 0.11 -21.80 13.47
N ILE A 461 0.27 -21.01 14.54
CA ILE A 461 0.89 -19.68 14.46
C ILE A 461 2.35 -19.79 14.04
N ASP A 462 3.09 -20.75 14.60
CA ASP A 462 4.47 -21.04 14.20
C ASP A 462 4.56 -21.43 12.71
N ALA A 463 3.66 -22.30 12.25
CA ALA A 463 3.62 -22.71 10.85
C ALA A 463 3.30 -21.55 9.90
N LYS A 464 2.42 -20.62 10.29
CA LYS A 464 2.12 -19.40 9.52
C LYS A 464 3.35 -18.49 9.43
N ALA A 465 4.05 -18.28 10.55
CA ALA A 465 5.26 -17.47 10.57
C ALA A 465 6.36 -18.07 9.69
N GLU A 466 6.61 -19.38 9.80
CA GLU A 466 7.62 -20.06 8.99
C GLU A 466 7.25 -20.05 7.50
N SER A 467 5.97 -20.28 7.16
CA SER A 467 5.52 -20.20 5.76
C SER A 467 5.69 -18.79 5.18
N LEU A 468 5.42 -17.74 5.98
CA LEU A 468 5.62 -16.37 5.55
C LEU A 468 7.10 -16.08 5.35
N LYS A 469 7.94 -16.45 6.32
CA LYS A 469 9.41 -16.35 6.22
C LYS A 469 9.93 -17.03 4.96
N ASP A 470 9.55 -18.28 4.73
CA ASP A 470 9.97 -19.05 3.55
C ASP A 470 9.58 -18.38 2.25
N SER A 471 8.36 -17.81 2.18
CA SER A 471 7.88 -17.09 1.00
C SER A 471 8.67 -15.82 0.70
N ILE A 472 9.27 -15.20 1.72
CA ILE A 472 10.08 -13.99 1.63
C ILE A 472 11.53 -14.34 1.31
N VAL A 473 12.15 -15.21 2.09
CA VAL A 473 13.58 -15.57 1.96
C VAL A 473 13.84 -16.27 0.62
N ASN A 474 12.92 -17.10 0.15
CA ASN A 474 13.06 -17.83 -1.11
C ASN A 474 12.35 -17.17 -2.30
N SER A 475 11.88 -15.93 -2.15
CA SER A 475 11.17 -15.23 -3.22
C SER A 475 12.05 -15.06 -4.47
N GLN A 476 11.39 -15.11 -5.62
CA GLN A 476 11.99 -14.80 -6.91
C GLN A 476 11.90 -13.29 -7.19
N THR A 477 12.78 -12.80 -8.06
CA THR A 477 12.75 -11.42 -8.52
C THR A 477 11.67 -11.25 -9.58
N ASN A 478 10.64 -10.45 -9.27
CA ASN A 478 9.55 -10.10 -10.18
C ASN A 478 9.30 -8.58 -10.07
N ILE A 479 10.13 -7.78 -10.75
CA ILE A 479 10.08 -6.32 -10.69
C ILE A 479 9.98 -5.73 -12.09
N GLU A 480 9.20 -4.65 -12.23
CA GLU A 480 9.09 -3.88 -13.46
C GLU A 480 9.98 -2.66 -13.40
N TYR A 481 10.63 -2.34 -14.51
CA TYR A 481 11.47 -1.15 -14.69
C TYR A 481 11.36 -0.70 -16.15
N THR A 482 11.57 0.60 -16.41
CA THR A 482 11.31 1.21 -17.74
C THR A 482 12.58 1.64 -18.46
N GLY A 483 13.70 1.74 -17.72
CA GLY A 483 15.00 2.15 -18.21
C GLY A 483 15.94 0.96 -18.45
N THR A 484 17.21 1.19 -18.16
CA THR A 484 18.32 0.25 -18.38
C THR A 484 18.56 -0.62 -17.16
N ALA A 485 18.87 -1.90 -17.39
CA ALA A 485 19.31 -2.81 -16.34
C ALA A 485 20.84 -2.79 -16.21
N TYR A 486 21.32 -2.66 -14.98
CA TYR A 486 22.72 -2.79 -14.60
C TYR A 486 22.91 -3.97 -13.66
N PHE A 487 24.02 -4.68 -13.76
CA PHE A 487 24.30 -5.90 -13.02
C PHE A 487 25.55 -5.74 -12.14
N VAL A 488 25.51 -6.34 -10.96
CA VAL A 488 26.59 -6.28 -9.97
C VAL A 488 26.91 -7.70 -9.48
N SER A 489 28.18 -8.10 -9.50
CA SER A 489 28.69 -9.38 -8.98
C SER A 489 30.11 -9.24 -8.48
N ASN A 490 30.47 -9.95 -7.41
CA ASN A 490 31.83 -9.95 -6.87
C ASN A 490 32.89 -10.45 -7.87
N ASP A 491 32.51 -11.27 -8.86
CA ASP A 491 33.38 -11.71 -9.96
C ASP A 491 33.48 -10.69 -11.12
N GLY A 492 32.75 -9.58 -11.03
CA GLY A 492 32.71 -8.50 -12.02
C GLY A 492 33.93 -7.57 -12.01
N ASN A 493 33.80 -6.44 -12.69
CA ASN A 493 34.84 -5.39 -12.74
C ASN A 493 34.18 -4.00 -12.82
N ASP A 494 34.61 -3.07 -11.96
CA ASP A 494 34.03 -1.72 -11.88
C ASP A 494 34.33 -0.83 -13.11
N GLU A 495 35.25 -1.26 -13.98
CA GLU A 495 35.51 -0.64 -15.29
C GLU A 495 34.55 -1.14 -16.39
N ASN A 496 33.71 -2.13 -16.11
CA ASN A 496 32.72 -2.63 -17.07
C ASN A 496 31.54 -1.65 -17.24
N ASP A 497 30.75 -1.86 -18.30
CA ASP A 497 29.54 -1.09 -18.56
C ASP A 497 28.35 -1.47 -17.64
N GLY A 498 28.40 -2.64 -17.00
CA GLY A 498 27.34 -3.14 -16.13
C GLY A 498 26.10 -3.65 -16.87
N LEU A 499 26.05 -3.66 -18.20
CA LEU A 499 24.81 -3.86 -18.96
C LEU A 499 24.37 -5.32 -19.11
N THR A 500 25.23 -6.27 -18.72
CA THR A 500 24.94 -7.71 -18.73
C THR A 500 25.52 -8.37 -17.48
N PRO A 501 25.02 -9.56 -17.06
CA PRO A 501 25.66 -10.35 -16.01
C PRO A 501 27.17 -10.59 -16.24
N GLU A 502 27.59 -10.82 -17.49
CA GLU A 502 28.99 -11.09 -17.85
C GLU A 502 29.86 -9.82 -17.81
N THR A 503 29.25 -8.64 -17.91
CA THR A 503 29.90 -7.33 -17.80
C THR A 503 29.47 -6.59 -16.53
N ALA A 504 29.12 -7.33 -15.48
CA ALA A 504 28.70 -6.75 -14.21
C ALA A 504 29.79 -5.88 -13.56
N TRP A 505 29.36 -4.86 -12.81
CA TRP A 505 30.21 -4.14 -11.87
C TRP A 505 30.58 -5.03 -10.68
N ALA A 506 31.69 -4.73 -10.01
CA ALA A 506 32.19 -5.53 -8.89
C ALA A 506 31.62 -5.09 -7.54
N SER A 507 31.34 -3.81 -7.34
CA SER A 507 31.16 -3.25 -5.99
C SER A 507 29.95 -2.34 -5.80
N ILE A 508 29.47 -2.24 -4.55
CA ILE A 508 28.49 -1.22 -4.12
C ILE A 508 29.03 0.20 -4.30
N GLU A 509 30.35 0.40 -4.11
CA GLU A 509 30.98 1.70 -4.28
C GLU A 509 30.84 2.19 -5.72
N ARG A 510 30.97 1.29 -6.71
CA ARG A 510 30.76 1.62 -8.12
C ARG A 510 29.31 2.00 -8.43
N VAL A 511 28.34 1.29 -7.85
CA VAL A 511 26.91 1.63 -7.96
C VAL A 511 26.65 3.02 -7.38
N SER A 512 27.15 3.28 -6.17
CA SER A 512 26.92 4.53 -5.44
C SER A 512 27.54 5.76 -6.11
N ASN A 513 28.59 5.56 -6.91
CA ASN A 513 29.26 6.61 -7.67
C ASN A 513 28.84 6.66 -9.15
N ALA A 514 27.89 5.82 -9.58
CA ALA A 514 27.45 5.77 -10.97
C ALA A 514 26.71 7.06 -11.35
N THR A 515 27.21 7.76 -12.36
CA THR A 515 26.61 9.01 -12.87
C THR A 515 25.64 8.78 -14.02
N GLU A 516 25.64 7.55 -14.55
CA GLU A 516 24.86 7.08 -15.69
C GLU A 516 23.48 6.55 -15.29
N LEU A 517 23.26 6.22 -14.01
CA LEU A 517 21.97 5.78 -13.49
C LEU A 517 20.95 6.92 -13.55
N LYS A 518 19.75 6.61 -14.04
CA LYS A 518 18.66 7.57 -14.24
C LYS A 518 17.32 6.98 -13.80
N PHE A 519 16.35 7.86 -13.64
CA PHE A 519 14.97 7.49 -13.37
C PHE A 519 14.48 6.40 -14.35
N GLY A 520 13.91 5.32 -13.81
CA GLY A 520 13.43 4.16 -14.55
C GLY A 520 14.43 3.01 -14.66
N ASP A 521 15.72 3.23 -14.40
CA ASP A 521 16.75 2.19 -14.44
C ASP A 521 16.60 1.19 -13.27
N ALA A 522 17.24 0.03 -13.43
CA ALA A 522 17.30 -0.99 -12.39
C ALA A 522 18.74 -1.50 -12.18
N VAL A 523 19.13 -1.75 -10.94
CA VAL A 523 20.40 -2.35 -10.53
C VAL A 523 20.12 -3.71 -9.90
N PHE A 524 20.71 -4.76 -10.47
CA PHE A 524 20.54 -6.14 -10.02
C PHE A 524 21.82 -6.68 -9.39
N PHE A 525 21.76 -7.07 -8.13
CA PHE A 525 22.85 -7.71 -7.40
C PHE A 525 22.79 -9.24 -7.54
N ASN A 526 23.93 -9.89 -7.77
CA ASN A 526 24.00 -11.33 -7.96
C ASN A 526 23.70 -12.09 -6.66
N ARG A 527 22.78 -13.04 -6.72
CA ARG A 527 22.44 -13.94 -5.62
C ARG A 527 23.65 -14.80 -5.22
N GLY A 528 23.78 -15.03 -3.92
CA GLY A 528 24.92 -15.72 -3.29
C GLY A 528 26.11 -14.82 -2.94
N ASP A 529 26.24 -13.65 -3.57
CA ASP A 529 27.35 -12.73 -3.30
C ASP A 529 27.15 -11.94 -2.00
N ILE A 530 28.27 -11.53 -1.40
CA ILE A 530 28.34 -10.61 -0.26
C ILE A 530 28.95 -9.31 -0.74
N PHE A 531 28.18 -8.23 -0.69
CA PHE A 531 28.61 -6.89 -1.05
C PHE A 531 28.76 -6.06 0.22
N ARG A 532 30.00 -5.63 0.52
CA ARG A 532 30.30 -4.79 1.68
C ARG A 532 30.32 -3.32 1.30
N GLY A 533 29.69 -2.48 2.10
CA GLY A 533 29.72 -1.02 1.92
C GLY A 533 28.37 -0.35 2.16
N ILE A 534 28.30 0.92 1.76
CA ILE A 534 27.13 1.78 1.89
C ILE A 534 26.59 2.04 0.49
N LEU A 535 25.33 1.70 0.25
CA LEU A 535 24.63 2.00 -0.99
C LEU A 535 24.02 3.40 -0.92
N THR A 536 24.48 4.30 -1.78
CA THR A 536 23.85 5.61 -1.98
C THR A 536 22.99 5.56 -3.23
N CYS A 537 21.69 5.80 -3.08
CA CYS A 537 20.73 5.58 -4.15
C CYS A 537 20.52 6.81 -5.04
N VAL A 538 20.14 6.55 -6.28
CA VAL A 538 19.68 7.52 -7.28
C VAL A 538 18.15 7.50 -7.38
N ASP A 539 17.55 8.68 -7.54
CA ASP A 539 16.10 8.88 -7.66
C ASP A 539 15.52 8.14 -8.87
N GLY A 540 14.40 7.45 -8.65
CA GLY A 540 13.71 6.70 -9.72
C GLY A 540 14.31 5.34 -10.06
N VAL A 541 15.31 4.87 -9.31
CA VAL A 541 16.00 3.61 -9.59
C VAL A 541 15.47 2.47 -8.72
N THR A 542 15.35 1.29 -9.32
CA THR A 542 15.02 0.03 -8.65
C THR A 542 16.29 -0.74 -8.30
N TYR A 543 16.41 -1.26 -7.08
CA TYR A 543 17.51 -2.10 -6.63
C TYR A 543 16.96 -3.49 -6.30
N SER A 544 17.41 -4.51 -7.03
CA SER A 544 16.90 -5.87 -6.90
C SER A 544 18.02 -6.92 -7.04
N ALA A 545 17.65 -8.19 -7.15
CA ALA A 545 18.55 -9.33 -7.24
C ALA A 545 18.41 -10.07 -8.59
N TYR A 546 19.47 -10.72 -9.05
CA TYR A 546 19.42 -11.67 -10.18
C TYR A 546 20.23 -12.94 -9.86
N GLY A 547 20.13 -13.95 -10.72
CA GLY A 547 20.84 -15.21 -10.54
C GLY A 547 20.06 -16.21 -9.66
N ASN A 548 20.78 -17.15 -9.04
CA ASN A 548 20.20 -18.23 -8.25
C ASN A 548 20.88 -18.31 -6.86
N GLY A 549 20.18 -18.87 -5.88
CA GLY A 549 20.70 -19.06 -4.52
C GLY A 549 20.16 -18.03 -3.53
N GLU A 550 20.87 -17.87 -2.40
CA GLU A 550 20.54 -16.91 -1.34
C GLU A 550 20.45 -15.48 -1.90
N LYS A 551 19.63 -14.64 -1.27
CA LYS A 551 19.56 -13.20 -1.63
C LYS A 551 20.97 -12.57 -1.57
N PRO A 552 21.28 -11.58 -2.43
CA PRO A 552 22.50 -10.81 -2.31
C PRO A 552 22.57 -10.17 -0.92
N ARG A 553 23.70 -10.35 -0.24
CA ARG A 553 23.93 -9.87 1.12
C ARG A 553 24.63 -8.52 1.08
N LEU A 554 23.93 -7.47 1.46
CA LEU A 554 24.44 -6.10 1.57
C LEU A 554 24.84 -5.87 3.03
N TRP A 555 26.14 -5.88 3.29
CA TRP A 555 26.70 -5.77 4.63
C TRP A 555 27.31 -4.39 4.87
N GLY A 556 26.84 -3.68 5.90
CA GLY A 556 27.42 -2.39 6.30
C GLY A 556 28.81 -2.51 6.93
N SER A 557 29.13 -3.68 7.49
CA SER A 557 30.41 -4.01 8.09
C SER A 557 31.51 -4.09 7.04
N LYS A 558 32.60 -3.35 7.25
CA LYS A 558 33.71 -3.26 6.28
C LYS A 558 34.47 -4.57 6.09
N PHE A 559 34.56 -5.41 7.12
CA PHE A 559 35.31 -6.66 7.12
C PHE A 559 34.87 -7.57 8.28
N ASN A 560 35.18 -8.86 8.16
CA ASN A 560 35.09 -9.84 9.25
C ASN A 560 36.33 -9.72 10.16
N GLY A 561 36.14 -9.34 11.43
CA GLY A 561 37.19 -9.16 12.44
C GLY A 561 37.85 -10.44 12.96
N ALA A 562 37.35 -11.62 12.58
CA ALA A 562 38.04 -12.88 12.80
C ALA A 562 39.11 -13.15 11.72
N GLU A 563 38.94 -12.60 10.51
CA GLU A 563 39.82 -12.82 9.37
C GLU A 563 40.73 -11.63 9.06
N TYR A 564 40.24 -10.42 9.26
CA TYR A 564 40.94 -9.16 9.01
C TYR A 564 41.39 -8.51 10.32
N GLY A 565 42.53 -7.82 10.28
CA GLY A 565 43.14 -7.20 11.48
C GLY A 565 43.74 -8.23 12.45
N THR A 566 44.11 -7.77 13.63
CA THR A 566 44.62 -8.62 14.72
C THR A 566 44.07 -8.17 16.06
N TRP A 567 44.02 -9.08 17.02
CA TRP A 567 43.62 -8.79 18.40
C TRP A 567 44.81 -8.90 19.34
N GLU A 568 45.12 -7.81 20.04
CA GLU A 568 46.20 -7.72 21.03
C GLU A 568 45.64 -7.78 22.45
N GLU A 569 46.14 -8.71 23.27
CA GLU A 569 45.78 -8.76 24.69
C GLU A 569 46.43 -7.58 25.44
N VAL A 570 45.63 -6.61 25.87
CA VAL A 570 46.11 -5.38 26.55
C VAL A 570 45.95 -5.45 28.07
N ALA A 571 45.08 -6.34 28.55
CA ALA A 571 44.89 -6.73 29.94
C ALA A 571 44.35 -8.18 29.96
N PRO A 572 44.37 -8.92 31.08
CA PRO A 572 43.91 -10.30 31.12
C PRO A 572 42.52 -10.49 30.49
N CYS A 573 42.42 -11.29 29.43
CA CYS A 573 41.19 -11.53 28.67
C CYS A 573 40.58 -10.28 27.99
N ILE A 574 41.28 -9.15 27.95
CA ILE A 574 40.84 -7.92 27.27
C ILE A 574 41.67 -7.72 26.01
N TRP A 575 40.98 -7.78 24.88
CA TRP A 575 41.57 -7.79 23.56
C TRP A 575 41.25 -6.49 22.84
N ARG A 576 42.28 -5.77 22.41
CA ARG A 576 42.15 -4.59 21.56
C ARG A 576 42.23 -5.02 20.10
N TYR A 577 41.26 -4.61 19.29
CA TYR A 577 41.33 -4.79 17.84
C TYR A 577 42.35 -3.82 17.21
N SER A 578 43.15 -4.27 16.24
CA SER A 578 44.27 -3.50 15.70
C SER A 578 43.87 -2.30 14.85
N GLU A 579 42.68 -2.35 14.24
CA GLU A 579 42.20 -1.26 13.40
C GLU A 579 41.38 -0.25 14.19
N LYS A 580 41.40 0.99 13.70
CA LYS A 580 40.62 2.09 14.26
C LYS A 580 39.29 2.21 13.55
N PHE A 581 38.26 2.54 14.31
CA PHE A 581 36.94 2.89 13.78
C PHE A 581 36.71 4.39 13.94
N GLU A 582 36.40 5.06 12.82
CA GLU A 582 36.11 6.50 12.83
C GLU A 582 34.74 6.82 13.43
N GLN A 583 33.80 5.89 13.26
CA GLN A 583 32.44 5.97 13.77
C GLN A 583 32.24 4.98 14.90
N ASP A 584 31.26 5.28 15.75
CA ASP A 584 30.88 4.45 16.88
C ASP A 584 30.48 3.02 16.45
N VAL A 585 31.14 2.00 17.00
CA VAL A 585 30.75 0.60 16.80
C VAL A 585 29.63 0.26 17.77
N GLY A 586 28.43 0.09 17.24
CA GLY A 586 27.20 -0.11 17.99
C GLY A 586 27.03 -1.52 18.55
N ALA A 587 27.49 -2.54 17.81
CA ALA A 587 27.36 -3.94 18.18
C ALA A 587 28.49 -4.77 17.56
N LEU A 588 28.75 -5.93 18.17
CA LEU A 588 29.57 -7.00 17.62
C LEU A 588 28.67 -8.19 17.35
N ILE A 589 28.53 -8.58 16.09
CA ILE A 589 27.72 -9.74 15.71
C ILE A 589 28.66 -10.90 15.43
N ILE A 590 28.57 -11.95 16.24
CA ILE A 590 29.54 -13.05 16.26
C ILE A 590 28.90 -14.31 15.68
N ASN A 591 29.61 -15.01 14.79
CA ASN A 591 29.16 -16.23 14.11
C ASN A 591 27.75 -16.09 13.51
N GLY A 592 27.49 -14.98 12.80
CA GLY A 592 26.20 -14.73 12.17
C GLY A 592 25.04 -14.47 13.14
N GLY A 593 25.32 -14.14 14.41
CA GLY A 593 24.32 -13.82 15.43
C GLY A 593 24.14 -14.89 16.50
N GLU A 594 24.93 -15.98 16.50
CA GLU A 594 24.98 -16.96 17.59
C GLU A 594 25.27 -16.28 18.94
N LYS A 595 26.14 -15.26 18.91
CA LYS A 595 26.42 -14.39 20.05
C LYS A 595 26.41 -12.94 19.59
N VAL A 596 25.99 -12.04 20.49
CA VAL A 596 26.07 -10.59 20.29
C VAL A 596 26.87 -9.99 21.44
N GLY A 597 27.88 -9.18 21.11
CA GLY A 597 28.67 -8.49 22.12
C GLY A 597 27.82 -7.47 22.88
N VAL A 598 28.02 -7.38 24.20
CA VAL A 598 27.31 -6.42 25.04
C VAL A 598 28.12 -5.13 25.10
N LYS A 599 27.55 -4.03 24.60
CA LYS A 599 28.23 -2.74 24.63
C LYS A 599 28.23 -2.15 26.05
N ILE A 600 29.41 -1.78 26.53
CA ILE A 600 29.56 -0.92 27.71
C ILE A 600 29.44 0.53 27.26
N ALA A 601 28.44 1.25 27.75
CA ALA A 601 28.29 2.66 27.46
C ALA A 601 28.94 3.53 28.56
N PRO A 602 29.94 4.36 28.22
CA PRO A 602 30.52 5.29 29.18
C PRO A 602 29.52 6.39 29.53
N ILE A 603 29.31 6.61 30.82
CA ILE A 603 28.63 7.78 31.37
C ILE A 603 29.71 8.79 31.75
N TYR A 604 29.73 9.93 31.06
CA TYR A 604 30.71 11.00 31.26
C TYR A 604 30.20 12.00 32.31
N GLY A 605 30.95 12.19 33.39
CA GLY A 605 30.71 13.20 34.43
C GLY A 605 31.90 14.14 34.62
N ASP A 606 31.84 15.00 35.63
CA ASP A 606 32.88 16.01 35.96
C ASP A 606 34.23 15.38 36.33
N GLY A 607 35.01 14.97 35.32
CA GLY A 607 36.33 14.36 35.46
C GLY A 607 36.35 12.86 35.79
N VAL A 608 35.20 12.18 35.69
CA VAL A 608 35.08 10.73 35.91
C VAL A 608 34.26 10.12 34.77
N VAL A 609 34.66 8.93 34.33
CA VAL A 609 33.87 8.10 33.41
C VAL A 609 33.42 6.87 34.18
N THR A 610 32.13 6.58 34.13
CA THR A 610 31.53 5.41 34.80
C THR A 610 30.94 4.45 33.79
N ASN A 611 30.92 3.17 34.12
CA ASN A 611 30.28 2.11 33.35
C ASN A 611 28.76 2.17 33.59
N ASP A 612 27.95 2.18 32.53
CA ASP A 612 26.49 2.21 32.62
C ASP A 612 25.88 1.00 33.33
N TRP A 613 26.48 -0.19 33.19
CA TRP A 613 26.01 -1.44 33.81
C TRP A 613 26.28 -1.51 35.30
N THR A 614 27.45 -1.03 35.76
CA THR A 614 27.87 -1.19 37.16
C THR A 614 27.81 0.10 37.95
N ASN A 615 27.71 1.24 37.28
CA ASN A 615 27.85 2.59 37.84
C ASN A 615 29.19 2.82 38.57
N GLU A 616 30.19 1.98 38.32
CA GLU A 616 31.54 2.09 38.87
C GLU A 616 32.49 2.83 37.91
N PRO A 617 33.61 3.39 38.41
CA PRO A 617 34.62 4.01 37.55
C PRO A 617 35.09 3.05 36.45
N MET A 618 35.02 3.49 35.21
CA MET A 618 35.38 2.67 34.05
C MET A 618 36.90 2.63 33.86
N SER A 619 37.46 1.45 33.58
CA SER A 619 38.85 1.27 33.16
C SER A 619 38.98 0.05 32.26
N ILE A 620 39.91 0.07 31.31
CA ILE A 620 40.17 -1.11 30.48
C ILE A 620 40.55 -2.35 31.29
N ASN A 621 41.16 -2.15 32.47
CA ASN A 621 41.56 -3.23 33.36
C ASN A 621 40.42 -3.82 34.20
N ASN A 622 39.22 -3.23 34.19
CA ASN A 622 38.07 -3.70 34.98
C ASN A 622 36.86 -4.11 34.12
N MET A 623 37.08 -4.27 32.81
CA MET A 623 36.11 -4.80 31.85
C MET A 623 35.97 -6.33 31.90
N ASP A 624 36.81 -7.03 32.67
CA ASP A 624 36.86 -8.50 32.77
C ASP A 624 35.73 -9.13 33.60
N GLN A 625 34.85 -8.29 34.14
CA GLN A 625 33.71 -8.71 34.96
C GLN A 625 32.78 -9.65 34.20
N PHE A 626 32.52 -9.36 32.92
CA PHE A 626 31.60 -10.12 32.08
C PHE A 626 32.25 -10.47 30.74
N ASP A 627 32.03 -11.70 30.28
CA ASP A 627 32.55 -12.16 28.99
C ASP A 627 31.74 -11.55 27.84
N LEU A 628 32.40 -11.27 26.71
CA LEU A 628 31.85 -10.64 25.51
C LEU A 628 31.29 -9.23 25.69
N TYR A 629 31.70 -8.56 26.75
CA TYR A 629 31.46 -7.13 26.91
C TYR A 629 32.51 -6.37 26.12
N PHE A 630 32.09 -5.34 25.39
CA PHE A 630 32.98 -4.54 24.57
C PHE A 630 32.81 -3.05 24.78
N PHE A 631 33.87 -2.32 24.51
CA PHE A 631 33.92 -0.87 24.56
C PHE A 631 34.62 -0.35 23.31
N HIS A 632 34.05 0.66 22.67
CA HIS A 632 34.71 1.40 21.61
C HIS A 632 34.95 2.84 22.08
N ASP A 633 36.21 3.27 22.06
CA ASP A 633 36.58 4.64 22.46
C ASP A 633 36.29 5.63 21.33
N SER A 634 35.00 5.92 21.11
CA SER A 634 34.53 6.82 20.05
C SER A 634 34.54 8.30 20.42
N TYR A 635 34.88 8.68 21.67
CA TYR A 635 34.81 10.06 22.14
C TYR A 635 36.17 10.65 22.55
N LYS A 636 36.56 11.73 21.89
CA LYS A 636 37.86 12.37 22.13
C LYS A 636 37.91 13.08 23.48
N GLY A 637 38.95 12.79 24.26
CA GLY A 637 39.32 13.58 25.45
C GLY A 637 39.20 12.84 26.79
N TYR A 638 38.63 11.64 26.80
CA TYR A 638 38.47 10.83 28.01
C TYR A 638 39.33 9.56 28.05
N SER A 639 40.03 9.22 26.96
CA SER A 639 40.83 8.00 26.85
C SER A 639 41.84 7.81 28.00
N ASN A 640 42.49 8.90 28.42
CA ASN A 640 43.43 8.88 29.55
C ASN A 640 42.79 8.53 30.89
N LEU A 641 41.49 8.82 31.09
CA LEU A 641 40.80 8.53 32.36
C LEU A 641 40.50 7.05 32.53
N ILE A 642 40.29 6.34 31.42
CA ILE A 642 39.90 4.92 31.41
C ILE A 642 41.04 3.98 30.97
N GLY A 643 42.16 4.54 30.52
CA GLY A 643 43.34 3.77 30.06
C GLY A 643 43.16 3.15 28.68
N SER A 644 42.33 3.77 27.82
CA SER A 644 42.14 3.39 26.43
C SER A 644 42.93 4.29 25.47
N GLU A 645 42.91 3.92 24.20
CA GLU A 645 43.36 4.73 23.07
C GLU A 645 42.16 5.09 22.18
N TYR A 646 42.06 6.36 21.81
CA TYR A 646 40.99 6.89 20.97
C TYR A 646 40.84 6.11 19.65
N GLN A 647 39.59 5.81 19.30
CA GLN A 647 39.10 5.05 18.13
C GLN A 647 39.36 3.55 18.13
N TYR A 648 39.92 2.99 19.21
CA TYR A 648 40.09 1.54 19.32
C TYR A 648 38.92 0.86 20.03
N LEU A 649 38.67 -0.37 19.60
CA LEU A 649 37.69 -1.27 20.21
C LEU A 649 38.39 -2.29 21.10
N TYR A 650 37.77 -2.57 22.24
CA TYR A 650 38.24 -3.50 23.26
C TYR A 650 37.12 -4.49 23.58
N LEU A 651 37.42 -5.77 23.59
CA LEU A 651 36.49 -6.87 23.85
C LEU A 651 37.03 -7.72 25.01
N CYS A 652 36.21 -7.98 26.02
CA CYS A 652 36.49 -9.06 26.95
C CYS A 652 36.16 -10.39 26.27
N CYS A 653 37.16 -11.27 26.11
CA CYS A 653 36.98 -12.63 25.61
C CYS A 653 37.80 -13.57 26.48
N LYS A 654 37.12 -14.28 27.38
CA LYS A 654 37.74 -15.15 28.39
C LYS A 654 38.26 -16.48 27.83
N GLU A 655 37.72 -16.90 26.69
CA GLU A 655 38.10 -18.17 26.05
C GLU A 655 39.43 -18.08 25.28
N GLY A 656 39.88 -16.87 24.93
CA GLY A 656 41.14 -16.65 24.23
C GLY A 656 41.06 -15.50 23.24
N ASN A 657 41.99 -15.48 22.28
CA ASN A 657 42.02 -14.48 21.22
C ASN A 657 40.74 -14.57 20.37
N PRO A 658 39.94 -13.49 20.22
CA PRO A 658 38.67 -13.54 19.50
C PRO A 658 38.77 -14.14 18.09
N ALA A 659 39.86 -13.89 17.35
CA ALA A 659 40.05 -14.42 16.00
C ALA A 659 40.35 -15.94 15.96
N ASP A 660 40.79 -16.53 17.07
CA ASP A 660 40.99 -17.99 17.17
C ASP A 660 39.74 -18.72 17.67
N ILE A 661 38.78 -18.00 18.28
CA ILE A 661 37.60 -18.57 18.92
C ILE A 661 36.36 -18.48 18.02
N PHE A 662 36.24 -17.42 17.22
CA PHE A 662 35.04 -17.15 16.41
C PHE A 662 35.33 -17.28 14.92
N ASP A 663 34.37 -17.80 14.17
CA ASP A 663 34.42 -17.90 12.71
C ASP A 663 34.15 -16.53 12.06
N SER A 664 33.28 -15.71 12.67
CA SER A 664 33.05 -14.34 12.24
C SER A 664 32.79 -13.36 13.37
N ILE A 665 33.26 -12.12 13.18
CA ILE A 665 33.00 -10.98 14.06
C ILE A 665 32.71 -9.77 13.17
N GLU A 666 31.43 -9.41 13.01
CA GLU A 666 31.02 -8.26 12.22
C GLU A 666 30.82 -7.03 13.11
N PHE A 667 31.36 -5.88 12.66
CA PHE A 667 31.33 -4.63 13.40
C PHE A 667 30.22 -3.71 12.87
N ASN A 668 29.22 -3.46 13.70
CA ASN A 668 28.13 -2.53 13.36
C ASN A 668 28.58 -1.07 13.57
N GLU A 669 29.38 -0.51 12.65
CA GLU A 669 29.77 0.91 12.66
C GLU A 669 28.57 1.84 12.36
N LYS A 670 28.53 3.03 12.96
CA LYS A 670 27.44 4.02 12.85
C LYS A 670 27.26 4.61 11.44
N TYR A 671 26.75 3.80 10.54
CA TYR A 671 26.32 4.12 9.18
C TYR A 671 24.98 3.43 8.89
N HIS A 672 24.27 3.90 7.87
CA HIS A 672 23.15 3.16 7.28
C HIS A 672 23.67 2.27 6.15
N VAL A 673 23.11 1.08 5.95
CA VAL A 673 23.53 0.24 4.80
C VAL A 673 23.05 0.88 3.50
N ILE A 674 21.81 1.37 3.49
CA ILE A 674 21.20 2.02 2.33
C ILE A 674 20.79 3.45 2.71
N ASN A 675 21.34 4.43 2.00
CA ASN A 675 20.86 5.81 2.00
C ASN A 675 19.96 5.99 0.76
N ALA A 676 18.67 5.82 0.95
CA ALA A 676 17.69 5.91 -0.13
C ALA A 676 17.29 7.37 -0.40
N VAL A 677 16.65 7.56 -1.56
CA VAL A 677 16.05 8.82 -1.99
C VAL A 677 14.63 8.53 -2.50
N ASP A 678 13.91 9.57 -2.91
CA ASP A 678 12.55 9.43 -3.43
C ASP A 678 12.50 8.53 -4.68
N ASN A 679 11.32 8.00 -4.98
CA ASN A 679 11.04 7.18 -6.17
C ASN A 679 11.91 5.91 -6.26
N THR A 680 12.33 5.33 -5.14
CA THR A 680 13.18 4.14 -5.11
C THR A 680 12.40 2.89 -4.74
N THR A 681 12.76 1.76 -5.34
CA THR A 681 12.25 0.44 -4.96
C THR A 681 13.39 -0.49 -4.57
N PHE A 682 13.24 -1.18 -3.45
CA PHE A 682 14.17 -2.21 -2.97
C PHE A 682 13.45 -3.55 -2.95
N ASP A 683 14.01 -4.54 -3.65
CA ASP A 683 13.39 -5.83 -3.86
C ASP A 683 14.39 -6.97 -3.67
N ASN A 684 14.04 -8.04 -2.96
CA ASN A 684 14.84 -9.27 -2.92
C ASN A 684 16.28 -9.11 -2.36
N LEU A 685 16.54 -8.15 -1.46
CA LEU A 685 17.86 -7.92 -0.85
C LEU A 685 17.92 -8.45 0.59
N TRP A 686 19.11 -8.86 1.04
CA TRP A 686 19.38 -9.15 2.46
C TRP A 686 20.34 -8.11 3.03
N ILE A 687 19.87 -7.28 3.97
CA ILE A 687 20.56 -6.10 4.48
C ILE A 687 20.97 -6.32 5.95
N GLN A 688 22.26 -6.21 6.25
CA GLN A 688 22.77 -6.52 7.59
C GLN A 688 23.98 -5.67 8.03
N TYR A 689 24.28 -5.80 9.32
CA TYR A 689 25.56 -5.44 9.96
C TYR A 689 25.95 -3.97 9.84
N CYS A 690 25.08 -3.08 10.31
CA CYS A 690 25.41 -1.66 10.46
C CYS A 690 25.01 -1.17 11.86
N GLY A 691 25.63 -0.09 12.33
CA GLY A 691 25.33 0.53 13.62
C GLY A 691 24.20 1.56 13.56
N GLY A 692 23.85 2.03 12.37
CA GLY A 692 22.71 2.92 12.09
C GLY A 692 21.47 2.14 11.66
N HIS A 693 20.95 2.44 10.47
CA HIS A 693 19.72 1.85 9.93
C HIS A 693 20.02 0.85 8.83
N GLY A 694 19.20 -0.19 8.67
CA GLY A 694 19.27 -1.02 7.47
C GLY A 694 19.01 -0.14 6.23
N ILE A 695 17.86 0.53 6.23
CA ILE A 695 17.47 1.47 5.17
C ILE A 695 17.04 2.79 5.81
N ASP A 696 17.67 3.90 5.40
CA ASP A 696 17.14 5.26 5.60
C ASP A 696 16.41 5.67 4.31
N ALA A 697 15.08 5.59 4.35
CA ALA A 697 14.18 5.61 3.19
C ALA A 697 13.94 7.03 2.63
N GLY A 698 13.58 7.08 1.34
CA GLY A 698 13.07 8.29 0.70
C GLY A 698 11.71 8.71 1.26
N LYS A 699 11.35 9.98 1.07
CA LYS A 699 10.12 10.58 1.59
C LYS A 699 8.93 10.34 0.67
N LYS A 700 9.16 10.12 -0.62
CA LYS A 700 8.09 9.94 -1.61
C LYS A 700 8.26 8.70 -2.46
N ASN A 701 7.17 7.98 -2.69
CA ASN A 701 7.08 6.85 -3.64
C ASN A 701 8.21 5.84 -3.42
N CYS A 702 8.32 5.34 -2.19
CA CYS A 702 9.36 4.39 -1.80
C CYS A 702 8.72 3.05 -1.44
N THR A 703 9.18 1.98 -2.09
CA THR A 703 8.70 0.61 -1.86
C THR A 703 9.85 -0.29 -1.41
N ILE A 704 9.68 -0.96 -0.27
CA ILE A 704 10.60 -2.02 0.19
C ILE A 704 9.80 -3.33 0.18
N GLN A 705 10.26 -4.33 -0.57
CA GLN A 705 9.55 -5.59 -0.70
C GLN A 705 10.46 -6.81 -0.78
N TYR A 706 9.99 -7.95 -0.24
CA TYR A 706 10.73 -9.21 -0.31
C TYR A 706 12.17 -9.12 0.22
N CYS A 707 12.43 -8.18 1.13
CA CYS A 707 13.75 -7.98 1.71
C CYS A 707 13.85 -8.68 3.07
N GLU A 708 15.05 -9.17 3.38
CA GLU A 708 15.41 -9.57 4.74
C GLU A 708 16.29 -8.46 5.33
N ILE A 709 15.96 -7.98 6.52
CA ILE A 709 16.75 -6.97 7.23
C ILE A 709 17.05 -7.47 8.63
N SER A 710 18.34 -7.61 8.97
CA SER A 710 18.71 -8.11 10.29
C SER A 710 20.05 -7.64 10.85
N TYR A 711 20.19 -7.75 12.18
CA TYR A 711 21.40 -7.40 12.92
C TYR A 711 21.89 -5.97 12.64
N VAL A 712 20.97 -5.01 12.66
CA VAL A 712 21.26 -3.58 12.46
C VAL A 712 21.09 -2.79 13.75
N GLY A 713 21.81 -1.68 13.85
CA GLY A 713 21.72 -0.72 14.94
C GLY A 713 22.73 -0.91 16.06
N GLY A 714 22.47 -0.20 17.16
CA GLY A 714 23.23 -0.26 18.40
C GLY A 714 24.22 0.88 18.59
N SER A 715 24.40 1.78 17.62
CA SER A 715 25.31 2.93 17.81
C SER A 715 24.64 4.06 18.60
N TYR A 716 25.42 5.00 19.11
CA TYR A 716 24.88 6.17 19.82
C TYR A 716 24.11 7.13 18.91
N GLN A 717 22.97 7.61 19.39
CA GLN A 717 22.24 8.73 18.84
C GLN A 717 22.81 10.03 19.42
N GLY A 718 23.44 10.87 18.59
CA GLY A 718 24.16 12.06 19.06
C GLY A 718 25.38 11.72 19.95
N ASP A 719 25.61 12.55 20.98
CA ASP A 719 26.83 12.51 21.79
C ASP A 719 26.72 11.67 23.08
N HIS A 720 25.53 11.29 23.55
CA HIS A 720 25.37 10.59 24.84
C HIS A 720 24.15 9.66 24.95
N GLY A 721 24.37 8.47 25.54
CA GLY A 721 23.42 7.65 26.31
C GLY A 721 22.32 6.91 25.55
N VAL A 722 21.72 7.52 24.53
CA VAL A 722 20.67 6.89 23.71
C VAL A 722 21.34 6.15 22.56
N ARG A 723 20.91 4.91 22.31
CA ARG A 723 21.37 4.09 21.18
C ARG A 723 20.19 3.88 20.23
N PHE A 724 20.45 3.86 18.93
CA PHE A 724 19.43 3.79 17.89
C PHE A 724 19.77 2.70 16.86
N GLY A 725 18.83 2.45 15.95
CA GLY A 725 19.09 1.67 14.75
C GLY A 725 17.94 0.79 14.34
N ASN A 726 17.10 1.39 13.50
CA ASN A 726 15.92 0.76 12.92
C ASN A 726 16.25 -0.13 11.71
N GLY A 727 15.44 -1.17 11.47
CA GLY A 727 15.51 -1.97 10.24
C GLY A 727 15.28 -1.10 9.01
N VAL A 728 14.11 -0.45 8.96
CA VAL A 728 13.76 0.56 7.96
C VAL A 728 13.27 1.82 8.69
N GLN A 729 13.87 2.95 8.36
CA GLN A 729 13.45 4.27 8.84
C GLN A 729 13.01 5.15 7.67
N LEU A 730 12.03 6.01 7.92
CA LEU A 730 11.79 7.24 7.16
C LEU A 730 11.82 8.43 8.13
N TRP A 731 12.47 9.54 7.74
CA TRP A 731 12.49 10.79 8.53
C TRP A 731 11.92 12.00 7.78
N GLY A 732 10.81 12.56 8.28
CA GLY A 732 10.10 13.73 7.75
C GLY A 732 8.73 13.36 7.16
N ASP A 733 8.06 14.33 6.54
CA ASP A 733 6.78 14.10 5.84
C ASP A 733 6.92 13.04 4.74
N CYS A 734 5.91 12.21 4.53
CA CYS A 734 5.94 11.20 3.47
C CYS A 734 4.62 11.00 2.72
N GLU A 735 4.75 10.52 1.48
CA GLU A 735 3.66 10.17 0.58
C GLU A 735 4.04 8.92 -0.21
N ASP A 736 3.14 7.93 -0.26
CA ASP A 736 3.35 6.67 -0.98
C ASP A 736 4.56 5.87 -0.45
N PHE A 737 4.49 5.46 0.82
CA PHE A 737 5.54 4.68 1.49
C PHE A 737 5.03 3.27 1.81
N ILE A 738 5.57 2.27 1.12
CA ILE A 738 5.09 0.89 1.17
C ILE A 738 6.20 -0.05 1.64
N ILE A 739 5.91 -0.84 2.67
CA ILE A 739 6.79 -1.94 3.10
C ILE A 739 5.97 -3.22 3.14
N ARG A 740 6.34 -4.21 2.32
CA ARG A 740 5.55 -5.43 2.18
C ARG A 740 6.36 -6.69 2.00
N ASN A 741 5.86 -7.82 2.49
CA ASN A 741 6.53 -9.11 2.30
C ASN A 741 8.00 -9.07 2.75
N CYS A 742 8.34 -8.34 3.82
CA CYS A 742 9.70 -8.26 4.35
C CYS A 742 9.84 -9.07 5.63
N TYR A 743 11.03 -9.64 5.83
CA TYR A 743 11.42 -10.28 7.08
C TYR A 743 12.39 -9.35 7.82
N VAL A 744 11.91 -8.72 8.89
CA VAL A 744 12.71 -7.76 9.67
C VAL A 744 12.94 -8.32 11.05
N HIS A 745 14.19 -8.68 11.37
CA HIS A 745 14.47 -9.34 12.64
C HIS A 745 15.80 -8.94 13.26
N ASP A 746 15.94 -9.12 14.57
CA ASP A 746 17.18 -8.82 15.29
C ASP A 746 17.70 -7.39 15.03
N CYS A 747 16.81 -6.40 15.01
CA CYS A 747 17.16 -4.98 14.95
C CYS A 747 17.27 -4.40 16.36
N PHE A 748 18.26 -3.53 16.60
CA PHE A 748 18.52 -2.97 17.92
C PHE A 748 17.37 -2.14 18.49
N ASP A 749 16.67 -1.40 17.63
CA ASP A 749 15.63 -0.45 18.01
C ASP A 749 14.28 -0.87 17.40
N THR A 750 13.78 -0.18 16.38
CA THR A 750 12.51 -0.53 15.74
C THR A 750 12.72 -1.34 14.46
N GLY A 751 11.84 -2.30 14.16
CA GLY A 751 11.84 -2.98 12.86
C GLY A 751 11.55 -1.99 11.71
N ILE A 752 10.34 -1.45 11.68
CA ILE A 752 9.86 -0.51 10.67
C ILE A 752 9.40 0.79 11.32
N THR A 753 9.79 1.94 10.77
CA THR A 753 9.33 3.22 11.30
C THR A 753 9.27 4.36 10.30
N HIS A 754 8.28 5.25 10.50
CA HIS A 754 8.29 6.60 9.95
C HIS A 754 8.21 7.63 11.09
N GLN A 755 9.10 8.61 11.07
CA GLN A 755 9.31 9.57 12.17
C GLN A 755 9.54 10.99 11.68
N GLY A 756 9.47 11.96 12.60
CA GLY A 756 9.98 13.33 12.33
C GLY A 756 9.10 14.20 11.43
N GLY A 757 7.98 13.69 10.93
CA GLY A 757 7.04 14.39 10.05
C GLY A 757 5.77 14.92 10.74
N TYR A 758 5.06 15.72 9.97
CA TYR A 758 3.77 16.34 10.26
C TYR A 758 2.68 15.85 9.30
N ILE A 759 3.05 15.36 8.12
CA ILE A 759 2.11 14.87 7.10
C ILE A 759 2.54 13.49 6.59
N TYR A 760 1.64 12.51 6.75
CA TYR A 760 1.81 11.16 6.19
C TYR A 760 0.61 10.81 5.32
N LYS A 761 0.87 10.36 4.09
CA LYS A 761 -0.18 9.93 3.16
C LYS A 761 0.20 8.60 2.52
N ASN A 762 -0.79 7.71 2.38
CA ASN A 762 -0.62 6.43 1.67
C ASN A 762 0.59 5.65 2.22
N VAL A 763 0.58 5.40 3.53
CA VAL A 763 1.64 4.65 4.22
C VAL A 763 1.11 3.26 4.55
N HIS A 764 1.73 2.22 4.00
CA HIS A 764 1.19 0.86 4.03
C HIS A 764 2.27 -0.14 4.47
N TYR A 765 2.03 -0.83 5.58
CA TYR A 765 2.90 -1.90 6.08
C TYR A 765 2.13 -3.22 6.10
N TYR A 766 2.46 -4.16 5.20
CA TYR A 766 1.68 -5.39 5.13
C TYR A 766 2.40 -6.68 4.73
N SER A 767 1.85 -7.82 5.18
CA SER A 767 2.42 -9.13 4.91
C SER A 767 3.89 -9.26 5.34
N ASN A 768 4.33 -8.52 6.35
CA ASN A 768 5.69 -8.59 6.88
C ASN A 768 5.76 -9.56 8.06
N LEU A 769 6.91 -10.22 8.21
CA LEU A 769 7.28 -10.93 9.42
C LEU A 769 8.27 -10.07 10.21
N LEU A 770 7.94 -9.72 11.44
CA LEU A 770 8.79 -8.92 12.32
C LEU A 770 9.08 -9.67 13.62
N GLU A 771 10.35 -9.91 13.93
CA GLU A 771 10.75 -10.73 15.08
C GLU A 771 11.93 -10.11 15.84
N TYR A 772 11.99 -10.24 17.17
CA TYR A 772 13.21 -9.92 17.95
C TYR A 772 13.76 -8.49 17.78
N THR A 773 12.91 -7.51 17.48
CA THR A 773 13.24 -6.08 17.55
C THR A 773 12.74 -5.49 18.88
N ASN A 774 13.18 -4.30 19.32
CA ASN A 774 12.58 -3.70 20.52
C ASN A 774 11.11 -3.34 20.25
N ALA A 775 10.86 -2.50 19.25
CA ALA A 775 9.53 -2.34 18.68
C ALA A 775 9.45 -2.97 17.29
N ASN A 776 8.37 -3.66 16.91
CA ASN A 776 8.27 -4.14 15.53
C ASN A 776 7.96 -2.98 14.58
N ILE A 777 6.93 -2.19 14.90
CA ILE A 777 6.50 -1.02 14.12
C ILE A 777 6.36 0.19 15.05
N GLU A 778 6.90 1.32 14.61
CA GLU A 778 6.77 2.60 15.31
C GLU A 778 6.40 3.72 14.35
N TYR A 779 5.41 4.54 14.72
CA TYR A 779 5.00 5.69 13.92
C TYR A 779 4.92 6.96 14.77
N PHE A 780 5.42 8.08 14.27
CA PHE A 780 5.45 9.35 15.01
C PHE A 780 4.82 10.46 14.20
N LEU A 781 3.76 11.09 14.69
CA LEU A 781 3.29 12.36 14.14
C LEU A 781 3.51 13.48 15.15
N TYR A 782 4.36 14.44 14.82
CA TYR A 782 4.60 15.62 15.66
C TYR A 782 3.52 16.68 15.46
N ALA A 783 2.24 16.32 15.57
CA ALA A 783 1.16 17.30 15.45
C ALA A 783 1.12 18.27 16.64
N ASP A 784 0.83 19.54 16.38
CA ASP A 784 0.19 20.38 17.40
C ASP A 784 -1.32 20.15 17.26
N ALA A 785 -2.02 19.80 18.35
CA ALA A 785 -3.46 19.61 18.33
C ALA A 785 -4.23 20.86 17.85
N SER A 786 -3.58 22.04 17.89
CA SER A 786 -4.07 23.31 17.38
C SER A 786 -3.73 23.58 15.91
N ASP A 787 -2.82 22.83 15.29
CA ASP A 787 -2.46 22.97 13.88
C ASP A 787 -3.24 21.97 13.00
N PRO A 788 -4.23 22.43 12.23
CA PRO A 788 -5.01 21.56 11.36
C PRO A 788 -4.22 21.02 10.14
N HIS A 789 -2.96 21.41 9.93
CA HIS A 789 -2.15 20.95 8.79
C HIS A 789 -1.41 19.63 9.06
N SER A 790 -1.29 19.19 10.32
CA SER A 790 -0.67 17.90 10.64
C SER A 790 -1.69 16.75 10.60
N TYR A 791 -1.43 15.69 9.83
CA TYR A 791 -2.30 14.51 9.75
C TYR A 791 -1.64 13.27 9.11
N SER A 792 -2.18 12.11 9.46
CA SER A 792 -2.03 10.84 8.72
C SER A 792 -3.30 10.54 7.94
N LYS A 793 -3.19 10.31 6.63
CA LYS A 793 -4.30 9.88 5.75
C LYS A 793 -3.92 8.57 5.06
N ASN A 794 -4.85 7.62 4.99
CA ASN A 794 -4.62 6.31 4.36
C ASN A 794 -3.36 5.61 4.92
N PHE A 795 -3.28 5.53 6.26
CA PHE A 795 -2.21 4.83 6.97
C PHE A 795 -2.71 3.46 7.43
N GLN A 796 -2.13 2.39 6.90
CA GLN A 796 -2.60 1.03 7.10
C GLN A 796 -1.48 0.08 7.53
N ILE A 797 -1.77 -0.77 8.52
CA ILE A 797 -0.89 -1.88 8.96
C ILE A 797 -1.70 -3.17 8.94
N TYR A 798 -1.40 -4.11 8.05
CA TYR A 798 -2.24 -5.30 7.90
C TYR A 798 -1.53 -6.57 7.44
N ASP A 799 -2.11 -7.74 7.69
CA ASP A 799 -1.55 -9.05 7.28
C ASP A 799 -0.14 -9.35 7.83
N ASN A 800 0.34 -8.60 8.84
CA ASN A 800 1.68 -8.81 9.39
C ASN A 800 1.66 -9.85 10.51
N ILE A 801 2.78 -10.57 10.65
CA ILE A 801 3.05 -11.43 11.79
C ILE A 801 4.16 -10.76 12.61
N MET A 802 3.84 -10.34 13.83
CA MET A 802 4.71 -9.61 14.74
C MET A 802 4.95 -10.46 15.99
N ARG A 803 6.19 -10.85 16.23
CA ARG A 803 6.53 -11.82 17.28
C ARG A 803 7.69 -11.34 18.13
N TYR A 804 7.67 -11.68 19.41
CA TYR A 804 8.81 -11.54 20.30
C TYR A 804 9.38 -10.12 20.38
N ALA A 805 8.52 -9.10 20.39
CA ALA A 805 8.94 -7.72 20.55
C ALA A 805 9.62 -7.52 21.92
N GLY A 806 10.83 -6.97 21.93
CA GLY A 806 11.65 -6.77 23.12
C GLY A 806 12.35 -8.02 23.65
N TYR A 807 12.32 -9.16 22.94
CA TYR A 807 13.07 -10.37 23.32
C TYR A 807 14.42 -10.50 22.60
N GLY A 808 14.70 -9.64 21.62
CA GLY A 808 15.98 -9.61 20.91
C GLY A 808 17.11 -8.91 21.66
N TRP A 809 18.28 -8.87 21.03
CA TRP A 809 19.50 -8.27 21.58
C TRP A 809 19.41 -6.75 21.82
N GLY A 810 18.43 -6.07 21.21
CA GLY A 810 18.08 -4.67 21.49
C GLY A 810 17.77 -4.38 22.96
N ARG A 811 17.42 -5.42 23.74
CA ARG A 811 17.20 -5.37 25.19
C ARG A 811 18.50 -5.22 26.01
N LEU A 812 19.67 -5.47 25.42
CA LEU A 812 20.98 -5.35 26.08
C LEU A 812 21.39 -3.87 26.27
N ARG A 813 20.67 -3.18 27.15
CA ARG A 813 20.88 -1.79 27.57
C ARG A 813 20.90 -1.72 29.10
N ALA A 814 21.90 -1.06 29.68
CA ALA A 814 21.99 -0.92 31.13
C ALA A 814 20.80 -0.13 31.69
N GLY A 815 20.27 -0.55 32.85
CA GLY A 815 19.11 0.09 33.48
C GLY A 815 17.75 -0.21 32.84
N TRP A 816 17.69 -1.02 31.78
CA TRP A 816 16.45 -1.50 31.14
C TRP A 816 16.05 -2.89 31.62
N GLU A 817 16.72 -3.39 32.65
CA GLU A 817 16.37 -4.63 33.36
C GLU A 817 15.06 -4.51 34.15
N ASP A 818 14.65 -3.29 34.53
CA ASP A 818 13.32 -2.98 35.07
C ASP A 818 12.35 -2.51 33.96
N ILE A 819 11.51 -3.45 33.50
CA ILE A 819 10.55 -3.25 32.39
C ILE A 819 9.44 -2.23 32.72
N ASP A 820 9.28 -1.89 34.00
CA ASP A 820 8.23 -1.01 34.51
C ASP A 820 8.53 0.49 34.33
N THR A 821 9.74 0.87 33.93
CA THR A 821 10.02 2.28 33.61
C THR A 821 9.35 2.64 32.27
N TYR A 822 8.55 3.72 32.23
CA TYR A 822 7.71 4.15 31.08
C TYR A 822 8.47 4.44 29.76
N THR A 823 9.80 4.32 29.75
CA THR A 823 10.69 4.85 28.70
C THR A 823 11.13 3.81 27.66
N THR A 824 10.86 2.52 27.86
CA THR A 824 11.34 1.44 26.98
C THR A 824 10.24 0.94 26.04
N PRO A 825 10.38 1.12 24.70
CA PRO A 825 9.40 0.66 23.73
C PRO A 825 9.61 -0.81 23.36
N CYS A 826 9.04 -1.71 24.15
CA CYS A 826 8.95 -3.14 23.83
C CYS A 826 7.52 -3.49 23.36
N PHE A 827 7.15 -3.00 22.17
CA PHE A 827 5.79 -3.10 21.63
C PHE A 827 5.81 -3.68 20.21
N HIS A 828 4.79 -4.44 19.81
CA HIS A 828 4.65 -4.75 18.39
C HIS A 828 4.31 -3.47 17.61
N ILE A 829 3.37 -2.66 18.10
CA ILE A 829 3.05 -1.34 17.51
C ILE A 829 3.12 -0.27 18.58
N THR A 830 3.87 0.80 18.33
CA THR A 830 3.85 2.02 19.14
C THR A 830 3.63 3.28 18.29
N GLY A 831 2.58 4.02 18.62
CA GLY A 831 2.35 5.39 18.13
C GLY A 831 2.94 6.41 19.10
N LEU A 832 3.71 7.36 18.59
CA LEU A 832 4.34 8.43 19.37
C LEU A 832 3.96 9.81 18.82
N GLY A 833 4.10 10.84 19.66
CA GLY A 833 3.64 12.18 19.32
C GLY A 833 2.11 12.31 19.33
N SER A 834 1.62 13.40 18.74
CA SER A 834 0.27 13.93 18.90
C SER A 834 -0.75 13.41 17.88
N ASN A 835 -0.58 12.17 17.41
CA ASN A 835 -1.19 11.63 16.18
C ASN A 835 -2.63 12.09 15.88
N ARG A 836 -2.85 12.38 14.60
CA ARG A 836 -4.11 12.84 14.03
C ARG A 836 -4.39 12.06 12.75
N THR A 837 -5.27 11.07 12.81
CA THR A 837 -5.77 10.41 11.61
C THR A 837 -6.89 11.24 10.97
N VAL A 838 -6.98 11.20 9.65
CA VAL A 838 -8.10 11.81 8.91
C VAL A 838 -8.65 10.82 7.87
N GLY A 839 -9.98 10.76 7.78
CA GLY A 839 -10.70 9.83 6.91
C GLY A 839 -10.78 8.42 7.49
N ASP A 840 -11.70 7.62 6.93
CA ASP A 840 -12.00 6.25 7.39
C ASP A 840 -11.01 5.19 6.84
N GLU A 841 -9.99 5.64 6.09
CA GLU A 841 -9.01 4.81 5.40
C GLU A 841 -7.86 4.34 6.31
N CYS A 842 -7.69 4.93 7.50
CA CYS A 842 -6.63 4.53 8.44
C CYS A 842 -7.08 3.32 9.27
N ALA A 843 -6.28 2.24 9.32
CA ALA A 843 -6.65 1.01 10.02
C ALA A 843 -5.46 0.11 10.36
N ILE A 844 -5.61 -0.71 11.41
CA ILE A 844 -4.67 -1.79 11.78
C ILE A 844 -5.45 -3.10 11.82
N TYR A 845 -5.25 -4.01 10.87
CA TYR A 845 -6.15 -5.16 10.74
C TYR A 845 -5.52 -6.45 10.22
N ASN A 846 -6.10 -7.59 10.55
CA ASN A 846 -5.62 -8.91 10.12
C ASN A 846 -4.14 -9.19 10.46
N ASN A 847 -3.63 -8.62 11.56
CA ASN A 847 -2.28 -8.88 12.04
C ASN A 847 -2.29 -9.95 13.14
N ILE A 848 -1.16 -10.66 13.31
CA ILE A 848 -0.89 -11.53 14.45
C ILE A 848 0.14 -10.85 15.35
N PHE A 849 -0.21 -10.64 16.61
CA PHE A 849 0.64 -10.11 17.66
C PHE A 849 0.96 -11.23 18.65
N GLN A 850 2.20 -11.71 18.69
CA GLN A 850 2.59 -12.82 19.56
C GLN A 850 3.76 -12.44 20.47
N TYR A 851 3.50 -12.36 21.77
CA TYR A 851 4.47 -12.09 22.84
C TYR A 851 5.23 -10.78 22.69
N SER A 852 5.00 -9.91 23.66
CA SER A 852 5.81 -8.72 23.89
C SER A 852 6.49 -8.80 25.25
N ALA A 853 7.66 -8.19 25.38
CA ALA A 853 8.27 -8.04 26.70
C ALA A 853 7.45 -7.04 27.55
N ARG A 854 6.62 -6.18 26.94
CA ARG A 854 5.80 -5.18 27.63
C ARG A 854 4.32 -5.23 27.23
N TRP A 855 3.88 -4.39 26.29
CA TRP A 855 2.50 -4.40 25.79
C TRP A 855 2.52 -4.81 24.33
N LEU A 856 1.51 -5.53 23.84
CA LEU A 856 1.44 -5.85 22.41
C LEU A 856 1.33 -4.54 21.60
N THR A 857 0.49 -3.59 22.04
CA THR A 857 0.32 -2.30 21.34
C THR A 857 0.25 -1.08 22.27
N ARG A 858 0.65 0.08 21.75
CA ARG A 858 0.44 1.38 22.38
C ARG A 858 0.12 2.42 21.32
N THR A 859 -1.09 2.97 21.32
CA THR A 859 -1.45 4.04 20.39
C THR A 859 -1.69 5.35 21.10
N LEU A 860 -1.07 6.42 20.59
CA LEU A 860 -1.21 7.76 21.14
C LEU A 860 -1.88 8.66 20.11
N ALA A 861 -2.79 9.52 20.53
CA ALA A 861 -3.35 10.58 19.70
C ALA A 861 -3.64 11.82 20.56
N SER A 862 -3.92 12.97 19.94
CA SER A 862 -4.35 14.15 20.71
C SER A 862 -5.85 14.16 21.03
N LYS A 863 -6.65 13.44 20.24
CA LYS A 863 -8.10 13.29 20.46
C LYS A 863 -8.51 11.86 20.21
N LYS A 864 -9.58 11.43 20.87
CA LYS A 864 -10.04 10.05 20.83
C LYS A 864 -10.51 9.64 19.44
N GLU A 865 -11.19 10.54 18.73
CA GLU A 865 -11.65 10.35 17.35
C GLU A 865 -10.50 10.25 16.33
N TRP A 866 -9.26 10.48 16.74
CA TRP A 866 -8.06 10.37 15.90
C TRP A 866 -7.26 9.10 16.16
N LEU A 867 -7.75 8.20 17.01
CA LEU A 867 -7.16 6.87 17.16
C LEU A 867 -7.37 6.06 15.88
N ILE A 868 -6.38 5.23 15.54
CA ILE A 868 -6.49 4.28 14.43
C ILE A 868 -7.31 3.08 14.92
N PRO A 869 -8.37 2.66 14.21
CA PRO A 869 -9.14 1.46 14.55
C PRO A 869 -8.34 0.18 14.27
N TYR A 870 -8.53 -0.80 15.14
CA TYR A 870 -8.07 -2.18 15.07
C TYR A 870 -9.24 -3.13 14.81
N TYR A 871 -9.11 -4.03 13.83
CA TYR A 871 -10.08 -5.09 13.60
C TYR A 871 -9.46 -6.34 13.00
N ASP A 872 -10.10 -7.50 13.17
CA ASP A 872 -9.69 -8.80 12.62
C ASP A 872 -8.25 -9.22 13.00
N ASN A 873 -7.63 -8.65 14.04
CA ASN A 873 -6.30 -9.04 14.50
C ASN A 873 -6.36 -10.15 15.55
N ILE A 874 -5.28 -10.91 15.69
CA ILE A 874 -5.07 -11.92 16.74
C ILE A 874 -4.01 -11.42 17.72
N PHE A 875 -4.35 -11.34 19.00
CA PHE A 875 -3.46 -10.99 20.09
C PHE A 875 -3.17 -12.22 20.95
N ILE A 876 -1.89 -12.57 21.13
CA ILE A 876 -1.44 -13.73 21.89
C ILE A 876 -0.39 -13.27 22.89
N GLU A 877 -0.66 -13.44 24.18
CA GLU A 877 0.25 -13.05 25.25
C GLU A 877 0.14 -14.04 26.43
N TYR A 878 1.16 -14.06 27.30
CA TYR A 878 1.13 -14.88 28.51
C TYR A 878 0.10 -14.37 29.53
N GLU A 879 -0.38 -15.25 30.41
CA GLU A 879 -1.20 -14.85 31.55
C GLU A 879 -0.55 -13.72 32.37
N GLY A 880 -1.31 -12.65 32.59
CA GLY A 880 -0.86 -11.43 33.27
C GLY A 880 -0.05 -10.45 32.40
N GLY A 881 0.17 -10.79 31.13
CA GLY A 881 0.72 -9.85 30.14
C GLY A 881 -0.31 -8.82 29.72
N LYS A 882 0.15 -7.73 29.11
CA LYS A 882 -0.69 -6.56 28.79
C LYS A 882 -0.87 -6.47 27.29
N VAL A 883 -2.11 -6.32 26.84
CA VAL A 883 -2.42 -6.29 25.40
C VAL A 883 -2.18 -4.92 24.81
N GLY A 884 -2.68 -3.84 25.43
CA GLY A 884 -2.30 -2.52 24.96
C GLY A 884 -2.87 -1.34 25.73
N SER A 885 -2.67 -0.16 25.15
CA SER A 885 -3.24 1.08 25.69
C SER A 885 -3.49 2.11 24.58
N ALA A 886 -4.45 2.99 24.84
CA ALA A 886 -4.69 4.21 24.08
C ALA A 886 -4.66 5.44 25.00
N ALA A 887 -3.89 6.47 24.68
CA ALA A 887 -3.73 7.63 25.56
C ALA A 887 -3.60 8.99 24.85
N ASN A 888 -3.93 10.05 25.60
CA ASN A 888 -3.83 11.44 25.16
C ASN A 888 -2.38 11.96 25.21
N THR A 889 -2.04 12.86 24.29
CA THR A 889 -0.73 13.49 24.18
C THR A 889 -0.70 14.93 24.70
N THR A 890 -1.84 15.57 24.99
CA THR A 890 -1.87 17.00 25.36
C THR A 890 -1.65 17.24 26.86
N GLY A 891 -0.51 17.85 27.22
CA GLY A 891 -0.39 18.88 28.27
C GLY A 891 -0.41 18.47 29.75
N ASP A 892 -1.05 17.37 30.12
CA ASP A 892 -0.98 16.79 31.46
C ASP A 892 -0.39 15.39 31.33
N LYS A 893 0.68 15.11 32.08
CA LYS A 893 1.22 13.76 32.16
C LYS A 893 0.09 12.79 32.55
N HIS A 894 -0.07 11.71 31.78
CA HIS A 894 -0.82 10.50 32.15
C HIS A 894 -2.36 10.49 31.98
N GLY A 895 -2.92 11.28 31.07
CA GLY A 895 -4.32 11.09 30.64
C GLY A 895 -4.49 9.83 29.80
N VAL A 896 -4.58 8.65 30.42
CA VAL A 896 -4.90 7.41 29.71
C VAL A 896 -6.38 7.40 29.33
N TRP A 897 -6.70 7.21 28.05
CA TRP A 897 -8.08 7.06 27.61
C TRP A 897 -8.60 5.64 27.85
N SER A 898 -7.71 4.65 27.73
CA SER A 898 -7.92 3.26 28.10
C SER A 898 -6.57 2.55 28.27
N GLU A 899 -6.37 1.89 29.41
CA GLU A 899 -5.41 0.78 29.52
C GLU A 899 -6.22 -0.50 29.40
N PHE A 900 -5.78 -1.40 28.56
CA PHE A 900 -6.40 -2.71 28.42
C PHE A 900 -5.32 -3.77 28.54
N ASP A 901 -5.27 -4.32 29.74
CA ASP A 901 -5.06 -5.74 29.93
C ASP A 901 -6.19 -6.49 29.19
N TYR A 902 -6.15 -7.81 29.15
CA TYR A 902 -7.26 -8.67 28.77
C TYR A 902 -8.61 -8.33 29.43
N SER A 903 -8.60 -7.51 30.49
CA SER A 903 -9.80 -6.92 31.11
C SER A 903 -10.37 -5.66 30.40
N GLY A 904 -9.70 -5.02 29.45
CA GLY A 904 -10.10 -3.69 28.92
C GLY A 904 -10.60 -3.64 27.47
N ILE A 905 -11.04 -4.76 26.91
CA ILE A 905 -11.27 -4.97 25.46
C ILE A 905 -12.46 -4.18 24.84
N ASP A 906 -13.26 -3.46 25.63
CA ASP A 906 -14.55 -2.87 25.21
C ASP A 906 -14.49 -1.52 24.45
N SER A 907 -13.39 -1.23 23.76
CA SER A 907 -13.25 0.00 22.97
C SER A 907 -13.63 -0.25 21.51
N TRP A 908 -14.43 0.64 20.88
CA TRP A 908 -14.90 0.49 19.48
C TRP A 908 -13.72 0.40 18.49
N GLU A 909 -12.58 0.90 18.94
CA GLU A 909 -11.29 0.84 18.30
C GLU A 909 -10.73 -0.59 18.20
N TYR A 910 -11.29 -1.61 18.86
CA TYR A 910 -10.81 -3.01 18.83
C TYR A 910 -11.92 -4.02 18.48
N ARG A 911 -12.94 -3.61 17.72
CA ARG A 911 -13.99 -4.53 17.24
C ARG A 911 -13.38 -5.66 16.41
N LYS A 912 -13.92 -6.87 16.50
CA LYS A 912 -13.54 -8.06 15.71
C LYS A 912 -12.13 -8.63 15.92
N ASN A 913 -11.41 -8.21 16.95
CA ASN A 913 -10.12 -8.82 17.28
C ASN A 913 -10.30 -10.06 18.16
N GLU A 914 -9.38 -11.01 18.03
CA GLU A 914 -9.26 -12.18 18.89
C GLU A 914 -8.17 -12.00 19.93
N PHE A 915 -8.41 -12.46 21.15
CA PHE A 915 -7.44 -12.42 22.24
C PHE A 915 -7.25 -13.82 22.80
N TYR A 916 -5.99 -14.24 22.84
CA TYR A 916 -5.58 -15.54 23.35
C TYR A 916 -4.61 -15.36 24.52
N VAL A 917 -4.80 -16.17 25.55
CA VAL A 917 -3.91 -16.28 26.70
C VAL A 917 -3.14 -17.59 26.67
N VAL A 918 -1.85 -17.50 26.96
CA VAL A 918 -0.97 -18.65 27.17
C VAL A 918 -0.72 -18.80 28.67
N TYR A 919 -1.22 -19.87 29.27
CA TYR A 919 -0.93 -20.21 30.65
C TYR A 919 0.48 -20.79 30.77
N LYS A 920 1.24 -20.32 31.76
CA LYS A 920 2.54 -20.92 32.08
C LYS A 920 2.30 -22.16 32.94
N ASP A 921 2.74 -23.32 32.46
CA ASP A 921 2.78 -24.55 33.25
C ASP A 921 3.76 -24.48 34.43
#